data_AF-A0A3T0VXP5-F1
#
_entry.id   AF-A0A3T0VXP5-F1
#
_cell.length_a   1.000
_cell.length_b   1.000
_cell.length_c   1.000
_cell.angle_alpha   90.00
_cell.angle_beta   90.00
_cell.angle_gamma   90.00
#
_symmetry.space_group_name_H-M   'P 1'
#
loop_
_entity.id
_entity.type
_entity.pdbx_description
1 polymer ?
#
loop_
_entity_poly.entity_id
_entity_poly.type
_entity_poly.pdbx_seq_one_letter_code
_entity_poly.pdbx_strand_id
1 'polypeptide(L)'
;MRILRFIAHLELYSATCYYPFDYRIGYISMKFSLLVLLVLLAQPLQALQVDQQQLRYWLEKRAGRSLSDYEASQQISGYLSGLESFNVRVPFNGKRPSGSAYLRGYQGASGELVNSAKILAILVDFPDLPHDDNRLVQSDSDMFYPSYPVSHYEQLIFSEQGFKAPDGQVLNSANQYYQLASGGSFSLTGEVYGWITVSQNAQYYGQRVGVSRDINVATLVKEAVELAVSRYDINLSDYDLTDLNDMDGDGIINEPDGVVDHIMLFHSSIGEEAGGGVLGTDAIWSHRFVVADDGYTPVAIANSDVRIHNYTVNPIDASIGVVVHEFGHELGLLDEYDLSNGNIGEPVANWSVMSNGNWLGTLRGSQPVSFSPRNLERLQVKLGGNWINQNELQLAQLTQTRQVELNHIGEHSGETDQLKVNLPASLEYIGEPINGLYQYYSGQGNAKINRASLEVTLPDTGELRLSAMARFDIEEDYDFFQVKVNEQPLAGNMTKKQHPIYPSVSNYIDGHSGANEGGSNGSKIVELTYPLTEYAGQSVTVELLYQTDNVEYGFGVLLDDITLYAGENVLSVIDAESPEQLSLAGFSRIAKYRKGLGQAYYIQLRSHLGIDAGLKGASYAPGVLVWYGNENVENNSVSLHPGKGKILVVDTDQLIIPGANGVTPAATRIQLRDAAMRVQDQPAGLGDNRLQAVSLFKDSQDYSHPQQPLSGVILPDNGLSIEVLSVSEDYRNAQLQVSVDTTPKIQVKVNGLSVGFSVSGMVLNTTDTFEWQFGDGSRSGLLEPEHQYQGQGVYKVMFTRTNETGETQSIEQQVVVTAPLMLIGTNVAIDKGNLDASVEFQGGANPVTAIWQLGDGAVMEGYDIKHQYRLSGRYLIVVTLEDANGSKVSKSIEKSIVVPLSGAIDVVKNGLTVDFALSAVGGSGNYEISWAFGDGQTGSGASVSHSYQSAGNYQVSATAVDLSDKQQVVISAEVTLVETTTQEQGGAAGGLFALSILMFTMTVVRKRPA
;
A
#
# COMPACT_ATOMS: atom_id res chain seq x y z
N MET A 1 11.15 -39.52 43.39
CA MET A 1 12.14 -40.46 42.83
C MET A 1 13.15 -39.61 42.06
N ARG A 2 14.38 -39.49 42.61
CA ARG A 2 15.57 -38.69 42.21
C ARG A 2 15.32 -37.38 41.40
N ILE A 3 15.33 -36.16 41.95
CA ILE A 3 16.33 -35.35 42.72
C ILE A 3 17.28 -34.48 41.86
N LEU A 4 17.04 -33.15 41.99
CA LEU A 4 17.93 -31.98 42.08
C LEU A 4 18.91 -31.65 40.90
N ARG A 5 19.29 -30.40 40.58
CA ARG A 5 19.81 -29.23 41.38
C ARG A 5 19.81 -27.96 40.48
N PHE A 6 19.79 -26.69 40.90
CA PHE A 6 19.54 -25.97 42.16
C PHE A 6 19.47 -24.45 41.84
N ILE A 7 18.83 -23.69 42.72
CA ILE A 7 18.54 -22.24 42.69
C ILE A 7 19.53 -21.47 43.61
N ALA A 8 19.78 -20.19 43.28
CA ALA A 8 20.12 -19.00 44.11
C ALA A 8 21.41 -18.90 44.97
N HIS A 9 21.91 -17.66 45.10
CA HIS A 9 22.10 -16.85 46.34
C HIS A 9 22.61 -15.45 45.95
N LEU A 10 21.96 -14.30 46.24
CA LEU A 10 21.65 -13.57 47.49
C LEU A 10 22.73 -12.57 47.96
N GLU A 11 22.33 -11.28 47.93
CA GLU A 11 22.44 -10.22 48.96
C GLU A 11 23.77 -9.58 49.46
N LEU A 12 23.76 -8.23 49.36
CA LEU A 12 24.09 -7.17 50.35
C LEU A 12 25.41 -7.20 51.14
N TYR A 13 26.19 -6.11 51.01
CA TYR A 13 26.90 -5.45 52.14
C TYR A 13 27.06 -3.94 51.90
N SER A 14 26.76 -3.16 52.94
CA SER A 14 26.94 -1.71 53.07
C SER A 14 28.14 -1.37 53.98
N ALA A 15 28.83 -0.23 53.75
CA ALA A 15 29.34 0.72 54.78
C ALA A 15 30.41 1.72 54.23
N THR A 16 30.00 2.99 54.11
CA THR A 16 30.62 4.28 54.55
C THR A 16 32.14 4.54 54.59
N CYS A 17 32.62 5.66 53.97
CA CYS A 17 33.17 6.86 54.65
C CYS A 17 33.66 8.02 53.72
N TYR A 18 33.13 9.24 53.97
CA TYR A 18 33.67 10.63 53.93
C TYR A 18 34.29 11.37 52.69
N TYR A 19 33.69 12.56 52.41
CA TYR A 19 33.92 13.77 51.55
C TYR A 19 35.36 14.33 51.30
N PRO A 20 35.63 15.36 50.42
CA PRO A 20 34.71 16.36 49.79
C PRO A 20 34.91 16.83 48.30
N PHE A 21 33.87 17.51 47.78
CA PHE A 21 33.79 18.59 46.74
C PHE A 21 34.55 18.47 45.40
N ASP A 22 33.83 18.42 44.26
CA ASP A 22 33.68 19.57 43.35
C ASP A 22 32.56 19.39 42.28
N TYR A 23 31.97 20.51 41.88
CA TYR A 23 30.78 20.62 41.01
C TYR A 23 31.05 20.33 39.52
N ARG A 24 30.30 19.39 38.91
CA ARG A 24 29.77 19.47 37.52
C ARG A 24 28.47 18.67 37.43
N ILE A 25 27.33 19.37 37.33
CA ILE A 25 26.02 18.74 37.06
C ILE A 25 25.98 18.43 35.57
N GLY A 26 26.13 17.15 35.23
CA GLY A 26 25.89 16.61 33.91
C GLY A 26 24.39 16.41 33.68
N TYR A 27 23.94 16.80 32.49
CA TYR A 27 22.62 16.49 31.95
C TYR A 27 22.43 14.97 31.91
N ILE A 28 21.49 14.46 32.72
CA ILE A 28 20.94 13.11 32.56
C ILE A 28 19.73 13.26 31.62
N SER A 29 19.97 13.05 30.34
CA SER A 29 18.92 12.71 29.37
C SER A 29 18.71 11.21 29.47
N MET A 30 17.69 10.79 30.24
CA MET A 30 17.15 9.43 30.16
C MET A 30 16.43 9.31 28.81
N LYS A 31 17.14 8.81 27.79
CA LYS A 31 16.50 8.27 26.58
C LYS A 31 16.08 6.83 26.87
N PHE A 32 14.77 6.59 26.80
CA PHE A 32 14.20 5.26 26.67
C PHE A 32 14.66 4.68 25.33
N SER A 33 15.75 3.91 25.33
CA SER A 33 16.10 3.04 24.22
C SER A 33 15.47 1.67 24.48
N LEU A 34 14.29 1.44 23.90
CA LEU A 34 13.79 0.08 23.76
C LEU A 34 14.56 -0.55 22.59
N LEU A 35 15.37 -1.55 22.93
CA LEU A 35 16.18 -2.37 22.05
C LEU A 35 15.25 -3.17 21.12
N VAL A 36 15.08 -2.73 19.86
CA VAL A 36 14.57 -3.59 18.79
C VAL A 36 15.75 -3.85 17.84
N LEU A 37 16.49 -4.90 18.17
CA LEU A 37 17.43 -5.54 17.26
C LEU A 37 16.58 -6.50 16.40
N LEU A 38 16.10 -6.05 15.24
CA LEU A 38 15.51 -6.94 14.23
C LEU A 38 16.45 -6.96 13.02
N VAL A 39 16.92 -8.16 12.69
CA VAL A 39 17.67 -8.45 11.47
C VAL A 39 16.71 -8.30 10.29
N LEU A 40 16.79 -7.18 9.58
CA LEU A 40 16.21 -7.00 8.25
C LEU A 40 17.18 -7.62 7.24
N LEU A 41 16.81 -8.74 6.61
CA LEU A 41 17.31 -9.20 5.32
C LEU A 41 16.30 -10.18 4.72
N ALA A 42 15.43 -9.69 3.84
CA ALA A 42 14.64 -10.51 2.93
C ALA A 42 14.37 -9.68 1.67
N GLN A 43 15.00 -10.08 0.57
CA GLN A 43 14.49 -9.80 -0.76
C GLN A 43 13.10 -10.45 -0.87
N PRO A 44 12.04 -9.72 -1.25
CA PRO A 44 10.78 -10.38 -1.52
C PRO A 44 10.92 -11.17 -2.82
N LEU A 45 10.53 -12.46 -2.80
CA LEU A 45 10.17 -13.13 -4.04
C LEU A 45 9.05 -12.30 -4.70
N GLN A 46 9.17 -12.02 -6.00
CA GLN A 46 8.06 -11.49 -6.81
C GLN A 46 7.12 -12.66 -7.07
N ALA A 47 6.15 -12.84 -6.18
CA ALA A 47 5.34 -14.05 -6.10
C ALA A 47 3.89 -13.66 -5.96
N LEU A 48 3.07 -14.01 -6.96
CA LEU A 48 1.68 -13.62 -7.09
C LEU A 48 0.92 -13.59 -5.76
N GLN A 49 0.12 -12.55 -5.54
CA GLN A 49 -0.68 -12.41 -4.32
C GLN A 49 -1.63 -13.61 -4.13
N VAL A 50 -1.62 -14.16 -2.90
CA VAL A 50 -2.41 -15.32 -2.46
C VAL A 50 -3.91 -15.08 -2.66
N ASP A 51 -4.60 -16.06 -3.24
CA ASP A 51 -6.05 -16.11 -3.11
C ASP A 51 -6.49 -16.90 -1.89
N GLN A 52 -6.90 -16.16 -0.88
CA GLN A 52 -7.40 -16.69 0.37
C GLN A 52 -8.68 -17.51 0.22
N GLN A 53 -9.54 -17.22 -0.77
CA GLN A 53 -10.78 -17.98 -0.99
C GLN A 53 -10.47 -19.36 -1.56
N GLN A 54 -9.69 -19.43 -2.63
CA GLN A 54 -9.26 -20.69 -3.23
C GLN A 54 -8.36 -21.50 -2.28
N LEU A 55 -7.49 -20.82 -1.54
CA LEU A 55 -6.69 -21.47 -0.50
C LEU A 55 -7.58 -22.11 0.57
N ARG A 56 -8.61 -21.41 1.05
CA ARG A 56 -9.61 -21.99 1.97
C ARG A 56 -10.29 -23.20 1.36
N TYR A 57 -10.75 -23.11 0.11
CA TYR A 57 -11.39 -24.23 -0.58
C TYR A 57 -10.50 -25.48 -0.58
N TRP A 58 -9.21 -25.35 -0.95
CA TRP A 58 -8.30 -26.49 -0.99
C TRP A 58 -7.96 -27.03 0.39
N LEU A 59 -7.85 -26.18 1.41
CA LEU A 59 -7.69 -26.62 2.80
C LEU A 59 -8.90 -27.42 3.28
N GLU A 60 -10.12 -26.94 3.01
CA GLU A 60 -11.37 -27.64 3.33
C GLU A 60 -11.51 -28.96 2.57
N LYS A 61 -11.21 -28.96 1.27
CA LYS A 61 -11.26 -30.14 0.41
C LYS A 61 -10.30 -31.22 0.90
N ARG A 62 -9.06 -30.86 1.25
CA ARG A 62 -8.07 -31.80 1.84
C ARG A 62 -8.48 -32.28 3.23
N ALA A 63 -9.11 -31.42 4.03
CA ALA A 63 -9.63 -31.79 5.35
C ALA A 63 -10.89 -32.67 5.27
N GLY A 64 -11.56 -32.72 4.11
CA GLY A 64 -12.83 -33.44 3.92
C GLY A 64 -14.00 -32.84 4.70
N ARG A 65 -13.88 -31.58 5.14
CA ARG A 65 -14.89 -30.85 5.92
C ARG A 65 -14.72 -29.34 5.74
N SER A 66 -15.81 -28.59 5.90
CA SER A 66 -15.74 -27.13 6.02
C SER A 66 -15.01 -26.72 7.31
N LEU A 67 -14.29 -25.60 7.23
CA LEU A 67 -13.61 -24.99 8.36
C LEU A 67 -14.44 -23.81 8.87
N SER A 68 -14.47 -23.60 10.19
CA SER A 68 -14.93 -22.32 10.74
C SER A 68 -14.01 -21.18 10.30
N ASP A 69 -14.46 -19.93 10.30
CA ASP A 69 -13.61 -18.79 9.91
C ASP A 69 -12.36 -18.65 10.77
N TYR A 70 -12.46 -19.01 12.06
CA TYR A 70 -11.30 -19.08 12.94
C TYR A 70 -10.32 -20.19 12.52
N GLU A 71 -10.80 -21.42 12.28
CA GLU A 71 -9.93 -22.50 11.81
C GLU A 71 -9.33 -22.19 10.44
N ALA A 72 -10.11 -21.64 9.52
CA ALA A 72 -9.66 -21.24 8.19
C ALA A 72 -8.58 -20.16 8.30
N SER A 73 -8.79 -19.10 9.09
CA SER A 73 -7.76 -18.07 9.31
C SER A 73 -6.51 -18.61 9.98
N GLN A 74 -6.61 -19.53 10.95
CA GLN A 74 -5.45 -20.18 11.55
C GLN A 74 -4.73 -21.13 10.59
N GLN A 75 -5.45 -21.83 9.72
CA GLN A 75 -4.83 -22.71 8.73
C GLN A 75 -4.25 -21.96 7.54
N ILE A 76 -4.90 -20.89 7.08
CA ILE A 76 -4.34 -19.97 6.08
C ILE A 76 -3.11 -19.31 6.68
N SER A 77 -3.22 -18.75 7.88
CA SER A 77 -2.06 -18.21 8.59
C SER A 77 -1.00 -19.27 8.83
N GLY A 78 -1.33 -20.52 9.13
CA GLY A 78 -0.40 -21.65 9.23
C GLY A 78 0.30 -21.98 7.91
N TYR A 79 -0.48 -22.04 6.82
CA TYR A 79 -0.01 -22.24 5.46
C TYR A 79 0.91 -21.11 5.00
N LEU A 80 0.68 -19.88 5.48
CA LEU A 80 1.51 -18.71 5.19
C LEU A 80 2.65 -18.53 6.22
N SER A 81 2.50 -18.91 7.49
CA SER A 81 3.49 -18.70 8.59
C SER A 81 4.61 -19.73 8.63
N GLY A 82 4.59 -20.73 7.73
CA GLY A 82 5.83 -21.37 7.29
C GLY A 82 6.88 -20.36 6.75
N LEU A 83 6.50 -19.09 6.59
CA LEU A 83 7.33 -17.93 6.22
C LEU A 83 7.77 -17.06 7.43
N GLU A 84 7.32 -17.32 8.66
CA GLU A 84 7.66 -16.49 9.83
C GLU A 84 8.78 -17.09 10.67
N SER A 85 10.03 -16.93 10.20
CA SER A 85 11.24 -16.66 11.00
C SER A 85 12.48 -16.91 10.15
N PHE A 86 13.07 -15.81 9.68
CA PHE A 86 14.35 -15.82 8.98
C PHE A 86 15.48 -16.29 9.91
N ASN A 87 15.99 -17.49 9.63
CA ASN A 87 17.37 -17.88 9.88
C ASN A 87 17.70 -19.04 8.93
N VAL A 88 18.00 -18.72 7.67
CA VAL A 88 18.48 -19.70 6.69
C VAL A 88 20.01 -19.75 6.74
N ARG A 89 20.56 -20.97 6.82
CA ARG A 89 21.96 -21.24 6.49
C ARG A 89 22.14 -21.03 4.99
N VAL A 90 22.68 -19.87 4.66
CA VAL A 90 23.22 -19.53 3.35
C VAL A 90 24.40 -20.45 2.98
N PRO A 91 24.60 -20.83 1.70
CA PRO A 91 25.89 -21.29 1.18
C PRO A 91 26.94 -20.16 1.17
N PHE A 92 26.53 -18.92 1.45
CA PHE A 92 27.38 -17.79 1.82
C PHE A 92 28.04 -18.02 3.19
N ASN A 93 29.11 -18.82 3.18
CA ASN A 93 30.19 -18.67 4.14
C ASN A 93 31.25 -17.73 3.53
N GLY A 94 30.81 -16.49 3.35
CA GLY A 94 31.48 -15.32 2.78
C GLY A 94 30.47 -14.18 2.93
N LYS A 95 30.90 -12.99 3.34
CA LYS A 95 29.98 -11.93 3.79
C LYS A 95 28.87 -11.60 2.78
N ARG A 96 27.72 -11.23 3.33
CA ARG A 96 26.39 -11.00 2.73
C ARG A 96 26.39 -10.03 1.53
N PRO A 97 25.61 -10.35 0.48
CA PRO A 97 24.85 -9.37 -0.29
C PRO A 97 23.33 -9.59 -0.09
N SER A 98 22.60 -8.50 -0.07
CA SER A 98 21.14 -8.45 -0.01
C SER A 98 20.66 -7.30 -0.87
N GLY A 99 20.21 -7.55 -2.09
CA GLY A 99 19.78 -6.48 -2.98
C GLY A 99 19.14 -7.05 -4.23
N SER A 100 17.99 -6.51 -4.59
CA SER A 100 17.10 -6.97 -5.66
C SER A 100 17.42 -6.13 -6.85
N ALA A 101 17.45 -6.75 -8.02
CA ALA A 101 17.71 -6.10 -9.29
C ALA A 101 16.77 -4.90 -9.49
N TYR A 102 17.22 -3.72 -9.07
CA TYR A 102 16.69 -2.43 -9.47
C TYR A 102 17.61 -1.93 -10.56
N LEU A 103 17.08 -1.63 -11.75
CA LEU A 103 17.85 -1.03 -12.84
C LEU A 103 17.05 0.08 -13.55
N ARG A 104 17.80 1.16 -13.76
CA ARG A 104 17.63 2.35 -14.63
C ARG A 104 16.57 3.40 -14.25
N GLY A 105 17.06 4.61 -14.06
CA GLY A 105 16.39 5.81 -14.57
C GLY A 105 16.49 5.77 -16.08
N TYR A 106 15.40 5.43 -16.75
CA TYR A 106 15.38 5.30 -18.20
C TYR A 106 15.48 6.68 -18.84
N GLN A 107 16.60 6.96 -19.51
CA GLN A 107 16.61 7.94 -20.59
C GLN A 107 15.82 7.34 -21.75
N GLY A 108 14.94 8.14 -22.36
CA GLY A 108 14.11 7.68 -23.48
C GLY A 108 14.97 7.08 -24.58
N ALA A 109 14.66 5.84 -24.99
CA ALA A 109 15.37 5.17 -26.05
C ALA A 109 15.26 5.99 -27.34
N SER A 110 16.39 6.26 -27.98
CA SER A 110 16.47 6.86 -29.33
C SER A 110 16.51 5.79 -30.44
N GLY A 111 16.11 4.54 -30.15
CA GLY A 111 16.13 3.39 -31.05
C GLY A 111 14.76 2.99 -31.63
N GLU A 112 14.75 1.96 -32.49
CA GLU A 112 13.52 1.33 -33.00
C GLU A 112 12.62 0.82 -31.87
N LEU A 113 11.31 0.97 -32.02
CA LEU A 113 10.31 0.59 -31.02
C LEU A 113 10.25 -0.93 -30.84
N VAL A 114 10.38 -1.41 -29.60
CA VAL A 114 10.05 -2.80 -29.24
C VAL A 114 8.53 -2.93 -29.18
N ASN A 115 7.93 -3.40 -30.28
CA ASN A 115 6.48 -3.46 -30.47
C ASN A 115 5.89 -4.87 -30.33
N SER A 116 6.72 -5.86 -30.01
CA SER A 116 6.26 -7.21 -29.73
C SER A 116 7.22 -7.95 -28.82
N ALA A 117 6.67 -8.93 -28.09
CA ALA A 117 7.44 -9.91 -27.35
C ALA A 117 7.17 -11.29 -27.94
N LYS A 118 8.22 -12.00 -28.34
CA LYS A 118 8.12 -13.37 -28.83
C LYS A 118 8.43 -14.36 -27.71
N ILE A 119 7.42 -15.14 -27.31
CA ILE A 119 7.45 -15.97 -26.12
C ILE A 119 7.68 -17.43 -26.49
N LEU A 120 8.69 -18.05 -25.86
CA LEU A 120 8.86 -19.50 -25.83
C LEU A 120 8.00 -20.08 -24.70
N ALA A 121 6.80 -20.56 -25.04
CA ALA A 121 5.88 -21.14 -24.06
C ALA A 121 6.02 -22.66 -23.99
N ILE A 122 6.16 -23.22 -22.79
CA ILE A 122 6.38 -24.66 -22.58
C ILE A 122 5.41 -25.21 -21.53
N LEU A 123 4.68 -26.27 -21.89
CA LEU A 123 3.79 -27.00 -20.99
C LEU A 123 4.51 -28.22 -20.41
N VAL A 124 4.58 -28.31 -19.08
CA VAL A 124 5.34 -29.33 -18.36
C VAL A 124 4.49 -30.11 -17.37
N ASP A 125 4.58 -31.42 -17.41
CA ASP A 125 3.94 -32.29 -16.42
C ASP A 125 4.95 -33.21 -15.72
N PHE A 126 4.49 -33.86 -14.66
CA PHE A 126 5.34 -34.63 -13.76
C PHE A 126 4.96 -36.11 -13.83
N PRO A 127 5.90 -37.05 -13.59
CA PRO A 127 5.59 -38.48 -13.58
C PRO A 127 4.49 -38.88 -12.59
N ASP A 128 4.33 -38.14 -11.49
CA ASP A 128 3.30 -38.35 -10.45
C ASP A 128 2.06 -37.43 -10.57
N LEU A 129 2.09 -36.50 -11.52
CA LEU A 129 0.95 -35.66 -11.89
C LEU A 129 0.97 -35.33 -13.40
N PRO A 130 0.65 -36.32 -14.26
CA PRO A 130 0.49 -36.08 -15.69
C PRO A 130 -0.62 -35.08 -15.97
N HIS A 131 -0.52 -34.29 -17.04
CA HIS A 131 -1.53 -33.27 -17.36
C HIS A 131 -2.92 -33.85 -17.65
N ASP A 132 -3.00 -35.08 -18.16
CA ASP A 132 -4.24 -35.79 -18.48
C ASP A 132 -4.78 -36.65 -17.31
N ASP A 133 -4.02 -36.74 -16.22
CA ASP A 133 -4.44 -37.26 -14.91
C ASP A 133 -4.10 -36.26 -13.78
N ASN A 134 -4.45 -34.99 -14.02
CA ASN A 134 -4.21 -33.88 -13.10
C ASN A 134 -5.09 -33.92 -11.83
N ARG A 135 -6.06 -34.86 -11.78
CA ARG A 135 -6.97 -35.11 -10.65
C ARG A 135 -7.87 -33.91 -10.27
N LEU A 136 -8.06 -32.95 -11.17
CA LEU A 136 -8.98 -31.83 -10.98
C LEU A 136 -10.41 -32.19 -11.39
N VAL A 137 -11.38 -31.56 -10.72
CA VAL A 137 -12.80 -31.58 -11.09
C VAL A 137 -13.34 -30.17 -11.28
N GLN A 138 -14.51 -30.02 -11.90
CA GLN A 138 -15.07 -28.71 -12.24
C GLN A 138 -15.23 -27.74 -11.06
N SER A 139 -15.47 -28.22 -9.84
CA SER A 139 -15.59 -27.35 -8.67
C SER A 139 -14.25 -26.83 -8.14
N ASP A 140 -13.12 -27.30 -8.69
CA ASP A 140 -11.79 -27.01 -8.17
C ASP A 140 -11.21 -25.69 -8.61
N SER A 141 -11.69 -25.14 -9.73
CA SER A 141 -11.24 -23.86 -10.26
C SER A 141 -12.33 -23.28 -11.16
N ASP A 142 -12.51 -21.96 -11.11
CA ASP A 142 -13.38 -21.24 -12.05
C ASP A 142 -12.88 -21.38 -13.50
N MET A 143 -11.58 -21.63 -13.68
CA MET A 143 -10.91 -21.84 -14.97
C MET A 143 -10.65 -23.34 -15.23
N PHE A 144 -11.52 -24.22 -14.71
CA PHE A 144 -11.44 -25.65 -14.99
C PHE A 144 -11.83 -25.97 -16.44
N TYR A 145 -11.00 -26.75 -17.13
CA TYR A 145 -11.32 -27.34 -18.43
C TYR A 145 -11.26 -28.87 -18.38
N PRO A 146 -12.14 -29.59 -19.10
CA PRO A 146 -12.09 -31.05 -19.18
C PRO A 146 -10.77 -31.60 -19.75
N SER A 147 -10.03 -30.78 -20.49
CA SER A 147 -8.73 -31.10 -21.07
C SER A 147 -7.95 -29.81 -21.32
N TYR A 148 -6.62 -29.87 -21.22
CA TYR A 148 -5.71 -28.74 -21.41
C TYR A 148 -4.75 -28.98 -22.61
N PRO A 149 -5.25 -29.00 -23.86
CA PRO A 149 -4.40 -29.19 -25.03
C PRO A 149 -3.50 -27.97 -25.27
N VAL A 150 -2.42 -28.13 -26.04
CA VAL A 150 -1.55 -27.02 -26.48
C VAL A 150 -2.35 -25.84 -27.05
N SER A 151 -3.36 -26.14 -27.87
CA SER A 151 -4.23 -25.13 -28.48
C SER A 151 -5.02 -24.29 -27.48
N HIS A 152 -5.24 -24.77 -26.25
CA HIS A 152 -5.86 -23.96 -25.20
C HIS A 152 -4.93 -22.80 -24.80
N TYR A 153 -3.65 -23.08 -24.54
CA TYR A 153 -2.68 -22.08 -24.14
C TYR A 153 -2.26 -21.18 -25.31
N GLU A 154 -2.22 -21.70 -26.55
CA GLU A 154 -2.04 -20.86 -27.74
C GLU A 154 -3.14 -19.79 -27.82
N GLN A 155 -4.40 -20.18 -27.54
CA GLN A 155 -5.51 -19.25 -27.54
C GLN A 155 -5.48 -18.29 -26.34
N LEU A 156 -5.15 -18.81 -25.15
CA LEU A 156 -5.02 -18.03 -23.91
C LEU A 156 -4.00 -16.91 -24.06
N ILE A 157 -2.84 -17.19 -24.66
CA ILE A 157 -1.71 -16.26 -24.73
C ILE A 157 -1.79 -15.39 -25.98
N PHE A 158 -1.95 -15.99 -27.17
CA PHE A 158 -1.66 -15.30 -28.44
C PHE A 158 -2.90 -14.93 -29.28
N SER A 159 -4.08 -15.47 -29.00
CA SER A 159 -5.26 -15.29 -29.87
C SER A 159 -5.65 -13.83 -30.07
N GLU A 160 -5.81 -13.39 -31.32
CA GLU A 160 -6.40 -12.08 -31.65
C GLU A 160 -7.93 -12.04 -31.51
N GLN A 161 -8.57 -13.21 -31.36
CA GLN A 161 -10.03 -13.36 -31.30
C GLN A 161 -10.53 -13.77 -29.92
N GLY A 162 -9.63 -13.90 -28.94
CA GLY A 162 -9.92 -14.41 -27.61
C GLY A 162 -9.91 -15.94 -27.52
N PHE A 163 -10.25 -16.45 -26.35
CA PHE A 163 -10.30 -17.87 -26.04
C PHE A 163 -11.60 -18.24 -25.33
N LYS A 164 -12.00 -19.51 -25.43
CA LYS A 164 -13.28 -19.96 -24.87
C LYS A 164 -13.13 -20.32 -23.40
N ALA A 165 -13.93 -19.70 -22.54
CA ALA A 165 -14.07 -20.00 -21.13
C ALA A 165 -14.81 -21.33 -20.85
N PRO A 166 -14.74 -21.86 -19.60
CA PRO A 166 -15.45 -23.08 -19.22
C PRO A 166 -16.98 -22.98 -19.35
N ASP A 167 -17.53 -21.78 -19.11
CA ASP A 167 -18.97 -21.50 -19.26
C ASP A 167 -19.39 -21.22 -20.72
N GLY A 168 -18.42 -21.24 -21.64
CA GLY A 168 -18.61 -21.02 -23.07
C GLY A 168 -18.53 -19.57 -23.53
N GLN A 169 -18.32 -18.61 -22.64
CA GLN A 169 -18.03 -17.22 -23.03
C GLN A 169 -16.70 -17.12 -23.78
N VAL A 170 -16.55 -16.11 -24.64
CA VAL A 170 -15.25 -15.79 -25.26
C VAL A 170 -14.62 -14.69 -24.42
N LEU A 171 -13.48 -15.00 -23.82
CA LEU A 171 -12.67 -14.09 -23.02
C LEU A 171 -11.53 -13.52 -23.86
N ASN A 172 -11.03 -12.35 -23.48
CA ASN A 172 -9.84 -11.77 -24.09
C ASN A 172 -8.62 -12.67 -23.84
N SER A 173 -7.69 -12.78 -24.79
CA SER A 173 -6.38 -13.40 -24.55
C SER A 173 -5.42 -12.43 -23.85
N ALA A 174 -4.26 -12.92 -23.40
CA ALA A 174 -3.18 -12.07 -22.90
C ALA A 174 -2.68 -11.08 -23.97
N ASN A 175 -2.56 -11.51 -25.23
CA ASN A 175 -2.22 -10.63 -26.36
C ASN A 175 -3.25 -9.51 -26.52
N GLN A 176 -4.55 -9.82 -26.47
CA GLN A 176 -5.59 -8.79 -26.55
C GLN A 176 -5.54 -7.82 -25.35
N TYR A 177 -5.23 -8.31 -24.15
CA TYR A 177 -5.02 -7.44 -22.99
C TYR A 177 -3.89 -6.43 -23.25
N TYR A 178 -2.73 -6.90 -23.72
CA TYR A 178 -1.60 -6.01 -24.03
C TYR A 178 -1.88 -5.07 -25.20
N GLN A 179 -2.63 -5.52 -26.21
CA GLN A 179 -3.12 -4.65 -27.29
C GLN A 179 -4.04 -3.55 -26.75
N LEU A 180 -4.96 -3.88 -25.83
CA LEU A 180 -5.83 -2.90 -25.17
C LEU A 180 -5.04 -1.94 -24.28
N ALA A 181 -4.06 -2.42 -23.53
CA ALA A 181 -3.22 -1.59 -22.66
C ALA A 181 -2.31 -0.64 -23.44
N SER A 182 -1.80 -1.08 -24.59
CA SER A 182 -0.82 -0.36 -25.41
C SER A 182 -1.39 0.41 -26.61
N GLY A 183 -2.72 0.45 -26.74
CA GLY A 183 -3.38 1.07 -27.90
C GLY A 183 -3.00 0.41 -29.23
N GLY A 184 -2.72 -0.90 -29.18
CA GLY A 184 -2.29 -1.74 -30.30
C GLY A 184 -0.80 -1.67 -30.63
N SER A 185 -0.01 -0.90 -29.87
CA SER A 185 1.42 -0.71 -30.15
C SER A 185 2.33 -1.84 -29.66
N PHE A 186 1.81 -2.78 -28.86
CA PHE A 186 2.56 -3.91 -28.33
C PHE A 186 1.79 -5.23 -28.41
N SER A 187 2.39 -6.26 -29.00
CA SER A 187 1.77 -7.59 -29.20
C SER A 187 2.55 -8.72 -28.53
N LEU A 188 1.84 -9.74 -28.05
CA LEU A 188 2.45 -11.01 -27.69
C LEU A 188 2.39 -11.97 -28.88
N THR A 189 3.52 -12.56 -29.23
CA THR A 189 3.64 -13.57 -30.30
C THR A 189 4.44 -14.76 -29.79
N GLY A 190 4.43 -15.88 -30.50
CA GLY A 190 5.22 -17.05 -30.09
C GLY A 190 4.55 -18.36 -30.44
N GLU A 191 5.07 -19.43 -29.86
CA GLU A 191 4.56 -20.79 -30.02
C GLU A 191 4.52 -21.49 -28.67
N VAL A 192 3.58 -22.44 -28.52
CA VAL A 192 3.43 -23.24 -27.31
C VAL A 192 3.85 -24.68 -27.60
N TYR A 193 4.74 -25.23 -26.78
CA TYR A 193 5.25 -26.59 -26.91
C TYR A 193 4.88 -27.45 -25.71
N GLY A 194 4.44 -28.69 -25.96
CA GLY A 194 4.19 -29.68 -24.91
C GLY A 194 3.00 -30.60 -25.17
N TRP A 195 2.52 -31.33 -24.16
CA TRP A 195 3.10 -31.47 -22.83
C TRP A 195 4.42 -32.26 -22.84
N ILE A 196 5.38 -31.81 -22.01
CA ILE A 196 6.67 -32.44 -21.79
C ILE A 196 6.73 -32.97 -20.36
N THR A 197 6.88 -34.29 -20.22
CA THR A 197 7.07 -34.90 -18.90
C THR A 197 8.53 -34.82 -18.48
N VAL A 198 8.79 -34.15 -17.37
CA VAL A 198 10.13 -34.02 -16.80
C VAL A 198 10.53 -35.25 -15.98
N SER A 199 11.80 -35.36 -15.64
CA SER A 199 12.37 -36.60 -15.08
C SER A 199 12.04 -36.86 -13.62
N GLN A 200 11.75 -35.82 -12.83
CA GLN A 200 11.42 -35.95 -11.40
C GLN A 200 9.95 -35.65 -11.12
N ASN A 201 9.48 -36.12 -9.96
CA ASN A 201 8.14 -35.81 -9.44
C ASN A 201 8.01 -34.34 -9.05
N ALA A 202 6.77 -33.84 -9.00
CA ALA A 202 6.47 -32.42 -8.73
C ALA A 202 7.14 -31.90 -7.44
N GLN A 203 7.14 -32.71 -6.38
CA GLN A 203 7.77 -32.39 -5.10
C GLN A 203 9.26 -32.02 -5.24
N TYR A 204 10.02 -32.65 -6.13
CA TYR A 204 11.44 -32.33 -6.30
C TYR A 204 11.64 -30.86 -6.69
N TYR A 205 10.75 -30.32 -7.51
CA TYR A 205 10.84 -28.95 -8.01
C TYR A 205 10.17 -27.93 -7.08
N GLY A 206 8.95 -28.22 -6.62
CA GLY A 206 8.09 -27.25 -5.92
C GLY A 206 8.09 -27.31 -4.39
N GLN A 207 8.66 -28.35 -3.76
CA GLN A 207 8.57 -28.52 -2.30
C GLN A 207 9.05 -27.32 -1.49
N ARG A 208 8.49 -27.17 -0.29
CA ARG A 208 9.05 -26.29 0.74
C ARG A 208 10.13 -27.00 1.57
N VAL A 209 11.27 -26.34 1.74
CA VAL A 209 12.32 -26.73 2.69
C VAL A 209 12.59 -25.58 3.64
N GLY A 210 12.03 -25.68 4.85
CA GLY A 210 12.06 -24.58 5.82
C GLY A 210 11.20 -23.41 5.33
N VAL A 211 11.83 -22.24 5.16
CA VAL A 211 11.18 -21.02 4.65
C VAL A 211 11.34 -20.85 3.13
N SER A 212 12.14 -21.70 2.48
CA SER A 212 12.36 -21.67 1.03
C SER A 212 11.33 -22.55 0.33
N ARG A 213 10.71 -22.00 -0.72
CA ARG A 213 9.80 -22.69 -1.65
C ARG A 213 10.49 -22.88 -3.00
N ASP A 214 9.86 -23.59 -3.93
CA ASP A 214 10.28 -23.65 -5.33
C ASP A 214 11.76 -24.05 -5.53
N ILE A 215 12.22 -25.01 -4.71
CA ILE A 215 13.64 -25.30 -4.47
C ILE A 215 14.43 -25.61 -5.74
N ASN A 216 13.81 -26.22 -6.75
CA ASN A 216 14.49 -26.59 -8.00
C ASN A 216 13.75 -26.11 -9.26
N VAL A 217 12.96 -25.04 -9.21
CA VAL A 217 12.24 -24.54 -10.40
C VAL A 217 13.21 -24.06 -11.50
N ALA A 218 14.36 -23.49 -11.16
CA ALA A 218 15.41 -23.19 -12.15
C ALA A 218 15.88 -24.44 -12.91
N THR A 219 15.99 -25.58 -12.21
CA THR A 219 16.32 -26.87 -12.83
C THR A 219 15.17 -27.36 -13.72
N LEU A 220 13.91 -27.19 -13.29
CA LEU A 220 12.72 -27.51 -14.08
C LEU A 220 12.74 -26.75 -15.42
N VAL A 221 12.96 -25.44 -15.38
CA VAL A 221 12.96 -24.58 -16.57
C VAL A 221 14.03 -25.02 -17.55
N LYS A 222 15.27 -25.22 -17.07
CA LYS A 222 16.38 -25.68 -17.92
C LYS A 222 16.06 -27.03 -18.57
N GLU A 223 15.60 -28.01 -17.78
CA GLU A 223 15.24 -29.34 -18.26
C GLU A 223 14.12 -29.28 -19.30
N ALA A 224 13.07 -28.48 -19.04
CA ALA A 224 11.95 -28.29 -19.94
C ALA A 224 12.37 -27.68 -21.28
N VAL A 225 13.23 -26.67 -21.26
CA VAL A 225 13.78 -26.04 -22.48
C VAL A 225 14.64 -27.04 -23.26
N GLU A 226 15.56 -27.77 -22.61
CA GLU A 226 16.40 -28.76 -23.28
C GLU A 226 15.57 -29.87 -23.95
N LEU A 227 14.53 -30.35 -23.26
CA LEU A 227 13.60 -31.34 -23.80
C LEU A 227 12.75 -30.78 -24.95
N ALA A 228 12.28 -29.54 -24.85
CA ALA A 228 11.49 -28.89 -25.89
C ALA A 228 12.33 -28.68 -27.16
N VAL A 229 13.53 -28.11 -27.03
CA VAL A 229 14.48 -27.90 -28.12
C VAL A 229 14.77 -29.22 -28.83
N SER A 230 15.10 -30.27 -28.08
CA SER A 230 15.41 -31.57 -28.68
C SER A 230 14.20 -32.25 -29.32
N ARG A 231 12.99 -32.07 -28.79
CA ARG A 231 11.79 -32.78 -29.25
C ARG A 231 11.15 -32.12 -30.47
N TYR A 232 11.18 -30.79 -30.53
CA TYR A 232 10.50 -30.00 -31.56
C TYR A 232 11.45 -29.31 -32.53
N ASP A 233 12.76 -29.53 -32.41
CA ASP A 233 13.79 -28.91 -33.28
C ASP A 233 13.74 -27.37 -33.21
N ILE A 234 13.58 -26.83 -32.00
CA ILE A 234 13.41 -25.39 -31.77
C ILE A 234 14.75 -24.69 -31.93
N ASN A 235 14.80 -23.68 -32.80
CA ASN A 235 15.94 -22.78 -32.89
C ASN A 235 15.82 -21.65 -31.86
N LEU A 236 16.64 -21.68 -30.80
CA LEU A 236 16.54 -20.69 -29.72
C LEU A 236 16.90 -19.26 -30.16
N SER A 237 17.66 -19.07 -31.24
CA SER A 237 17.92 -17.72 -31.78
C SER A 237 16.67 -17.04 -32.34
N ASP A 238 15.59 -17.79 -32.58
CA ASP A 238 14.32 -17.23 -33.02
C ASP A 238 13.57 -16.54 -31.87
N TYR A 239 14.06 -16.65 -30.62
CA TYR A 239 13.50 -16.09 -29.39
C TYR A 239 14.50 -15.20 -28.62
N ASP A 240 15.62 -14.84 -29.26
CA ASP A 240 16.62 -13.89 -28.78
C ASP A 240 16.62 -12.73 -29.78
N LEU A 241 15.83 -11.69 -29.48
CA LEU A 241 15.54 -10.58 -30.38
C LEU A 241 15.77 -9.22 -29.73
N THR A 242 15.82 -9.13 -28.39
CA THR A 242 15.84 -7.86 -27.67
C THR A 242 16.80 -7.85 -26.47
N ASP A 243 17.70 -6.88 -26.44
CA ASP A 243 18.49 -6.52 -25.27
C ASP A 243 17.74 -5.48 -24.41
N LEU A 244 16.69 -5.91 -23.71
CA LEU A 244 15.85 -5.00 -22.90
C LEU A 244 16.61 -4.28 -21.77
N ASN A 245 17.82 -4.74 -21.45
CA ASN A 245 18.67 -4.16 -20.42
C ASN A 245 19.86 -3.39 -20.99
N ASP A 246 20.04 -3.33 -22.32
CA ASP A 246 21.15 -2.69 -23.03
C ASP A 246 22.48 -3.06 -22.35
N MET A 247 22.77 -4.36 -22.37
CA MET A 247 23.91 -5.00 -21.70
C MET A 247 25.25 -4.58 -22.29
N ASP A 248 25.31 -4.23 -23.58
CA ASP A 248 26.54 -3.75 -24.22
C ASP A 248 26.70 -2.22 -24.15
N GLY A 249 25.64 -1.49 -23.78
CA GLY A 249 25.65 -0.07 -23.48
C GLY A 249 25.67 0.82 -24.73
N ASP A 250 25.26 0.32 -25.89
CA ASP A 250 25.21 1.07 -27.14
C ASP A 250 23.90 1.89 -27.32
N GLY A 251 22.90 1.64 -26.46
CA GLY A 251 21.61 2.32 -26.43
C GLY A 251 20.54 1.73 -27.35
N ILE A 252 20.79 0.57 -27.97
CA ILE A 252 19.86 -0.17 -28.83
C ILE A 252 19.32 -1.37 -28.05
N ILE A 253 18.01 -1.38 -27.80
CA ILE A 253 17.34 -2.47 -27.05
C ILE A 253 16.63 -3.49 -27.96
N ASN A 254 16.63 -3.25 -29.27
CA ASN A 254 15.95 -4.08 -30.27
C ASN A 254 16.98 -4.87 -31.09
N GLU A 255 17.84 -5.59 -30.39
CA GLU A 255 18.85 -6.47 -30.97
C GLU A 255 19.09 -7.69 -30.07
N PRO A 256 19.59 -8.81 -30.61
CA PRO A 256 19.86 -10.01 -29.82
C PRO A 256 21.06 -9.85 -28.87
N ASP A 257 20.96 -10.43 -27.68
CA ASP A 257 21.99 -10.40 -26.63
C ASP A 257 22.63 -11.78 -26.35
N GLY A 258 22.18 -12.82 -27.07
CA GLY A 258 22.59 -14.20 -26.87
C GLY A 258 21.77 -14.95 -25.83
N VAL A 259 20.67 -14.39 -25.35
CA VAL A 259 19.78 -14.94 -24.32
C VAL A 259 18.34 -14.93 -24.84
N VAL A 260 17.59 -16.00 -24.57
CA VAL A 260 16.15 -16.03 -24.88
C VAL A 260 15.42 -14.91 -24.11
N ASP A 261 14.69 -14.06 -24.82
CA ASP A 261 14.01 -12.88 -24.30
C ASP A 261 12.95 -13.26 -23.24
N HIS A 262 12.09 -14.22 -23.59
CA HIS A 262 10.89 -14.54 -22.84
C HIS A 262 10.60 -16.04 -22.80
N ILE A 263 10.65 -16.62 -21.61
CA ILE A 263 10.28 -18.03 -21.35
C ILE A 263 9.06 -18.06 -20.43
N MET A 264 8.03 -18.81 -20.84
CA MET A 264 6.80 -18.96 -20.07
C MET A 264 6.45 -20.42 -19.88
N LEU A 265 6.52 -20.91 -18.64
CA LEU A 265 6.17 -22.28 -18.31
C LEU A 265 4.73 -22.37 -17.77
N PHE A 266 4.05 -23.47 -18.10
CA PHE A 266 2.81 -23.90 -17.45
C PHE A 266 2.99 -25.30 -16.89
N HIS A 267 2.78 -25.48 -15.57
CA HIS A 267 2.91 -26.78 -14.91
C HIS A 267 1.55 -27.43 -14.65
N SER A 268 1.50 -28.77 -14.59
CA SER A 268 0.26 -29.56 -14.51
C SER A 268 -0.53 -29.51 -13.17
N SER A 269 -0.21 -28.57 -12.27
CA SER A 269 -0.85 -28.40 -10.96
C SER A 269 -1.53 -27.05 -10.85
N ILE A 270 -2.48 -26.93 -9.92
CA ILE A 270 -2.88 -25.63 -9.33
C ILE A 270 -1.67 -25.03 -8.63
N GLY A 271 -1.51 -23.72 -8.74
CA GLY A 271 -0.39 -23.00 -8.13
C GLY A 271 -0.50 -22.96 -6.61
N GLU A 272 0.65 -22.91 -5.93
CA GLU A 272 0.72 -22.91 -4.48
C GLU A 272 -0.02 -21.71 -3.84
N GLU A 273 -0.02 -20.57 -4.51
CA GLU A 273 -0.72 -19.33 -4.15
C GLU A 273 -2.24 -19.46 -4.13
N ALA A 274 -2.76 -20.41 -4.89
CA ALA A 274 -4.16 -20.80 -4.92
C ALA A 274 -4.43 -22.06 -4.06
N GLY A 275 -3.44 -22.53 -3.28
CA GLY A 275 -3.58 -23.70 -2.40
C GLY A 275 -3.01 -25.00 -2.95
N GLY A 276 -2.40 -24.99 -4.14
CA GLY A 276 -1.54 -26.07 -4.65
C GLY A 276 -2.26 -27.35 -5.07
N GLY A 277 -3.59 -27.33 -5.14
CA GLY A 277 -4.36 -28.47 -5.63
C GLY A 277 -4.15 -29.74 -4.82
N VAL A 278 -3.91 -30.84 -5.52
CA VAL A 278 -3.59 -32.14 -4.91
C VAL A 278 -2.19 -32.21 -4.30
N LEU A 279 -1.27 -31.33 -4.71
CA LEU A 279 0.11 -31.28 -4.22
C LEU A 279 0.24 -30.43 -2.93
N GLY A 280 -0.66 -29.47 -2.71
CA GLY A 280 -0.56 -28.56 -1.58
C GLY A 280 0.75 -27.76 -1.63
N THR A 281 1.54 -27.81 -0.56
CA THR A 281 2.81 -27.07 -0.48
C THR A 281 3.96 -27.66 -1.31
N ASP A 282 3.70 -28.75 -2.04
CA ASP A 282 4.64 -29.30 -3.02
C ASP A 282 4.37 -28.76 -4.44
N ALA A 283 3.31 -27.97 -4.62
CA ALA A 283 3.05 -27.25 -5.87
C ALA A 283 4.01 -26.07 -6.02
N ILE A 284 4.25 -25.68 -7.27
CA ILE A 284 5.02 -24.47 -7.59
C ILE A 284 4.13 -23.24 -7.38
N TRP A 285 4.68 -22.18 -6.80
CA TRP A 285 4.00 -20.88 -6.70
C TRP A 285 4.22 -20.07 -7.97
N SER A 286 3.22 -19.39 -8.51
CA SER A 286 3.41 -18.52 -9.69
C SER A 286 4.36 -17.35 -9.45
N HIS A 287 5.41 -17.26 -10.26
CA HIS A 287 6.39 -16.20 -10.14
C HIS A 287 7.18 -15.99 -11.43
N ARG A 288 7.88 -14.85 -11.45
CA ARG A 288 8.99 -14.55 -12.35
C ARG A 288 10.32 -14.69 -11.61
N PHE A 289 11.28 -15.42 -12.19
CA PHE A 289 12.62 -15.55 -11.61
C PHE A 289 13.69 -15.81 -12.67
N VAL A 290 14.91 -16.13 -12.23
CA VAL A 290 16.06 -16.42 -13.09
C VAL A 290 16.53 -17.86 -12.91
N VAL A 291 17.04 -18.50 -13.97
CA VAL A 291 17.58 -19.87 -13.90
C VAL A 291 19.00 -19.94 -13.31
N ALA A 292 19.65 -18.80 -13.09
CA ALA A 292 21.04 -18.74 -12.64
C ALA A 292 21.15 -18.83 -11.11
N ASP A 293 22.01 -19.72 -10.59
CA ASP A 293 22.28 -19.86 -9.15
C ASP A 293 22.92 -18.60 -8.54
N ASP A 294 23.71 -17.88 -9.33
CA ASP A 294 24.32 -16.61 -8.94
C ASP A 294 23.40 -15.40 -9.18
N GLY A 295 22.24 -15.61 -9.82
CA GLY A 295 21.27 -14.58 -10.15
C GLY A 295 21.58 -13.74 -11.39
N TYR A 296 22.74 -13.95 -12.03
CA TYR A 296 23.22 -13.07 -13.11
C TYR A 296 23.65 -13.81 -14.37
N THR A 297 24.28 -14.98 -14.24
CA THR A 297 24.93 -15.64 -15.38
C THR A 297 23.91 -16.41 -16.21
N PRO A 298 23.65 -16.04 -17.48
CA PRO A 298 22.76 -16.82 -18.33
C PRO A 298 23.22 -18.28 -18.40
N VAL A 299 22.30 -19.23 -18.41
CA VAL A 299 22.56 -20.67 -18.35
C VAL A 299 22.63 -21.25 -19.76
N ALA A 300 23.64 -22.07 -20.02
CA ALA A 300 23.80 -22.75 -21.31
C ALA A 300 22.76 -23.86 -21.50
N ILE A 301 22.25 -23.97 -22.74
CA ILE A 301 21.39 -25.06 -23.20
C ILE A 301 22.20 -25.99 -24.10
N ALA A 302 22.02 -27.31 -23.93
CA ALA A 302 22.72 -28.28 -24.75
C ALA A 302 22.43 -28.08 -26.25
N ASN A 303 23.49 -28.06 -27.07
CA ASN A 303 23.45 -27.89 -28.52
C ASN A 303 22.90 -26.53 -29.01
N SER A 304 23.00 -25.47 -28.20
CA SER A 304 22.65 -24.09 -28.58
C SER A 304 23.77 -23.13 -28.16
N ASP A 305 24.03 -22.13 -29.01
CA ASP A 305 24.90 -20.99 -28.67
C ASP A 305 24.13 -19.91 -27.88
N VAL A 306 22.80 -19.92 -27.96
CA VAL A 306 21.87 -19.07 -27.19
C VAL A 306 21.62 -19.67 -25.81
N ARG A 307 21.56 -18.80 -24.81
CA ARG A 307 21.43 -19.12 -23.38
C ARG A 307 20.02 -18.77 -22.86
N ILE A 308 19.73 -19.17 -21.63
CA ILE A 308 18.47 -18.80 -20.97
C ILE A 308 18.75 -18.11 -19.64
N HIS A 309 17.92 -17.15 -19.25
CA HIS A 309 18.10 -16.43 -17.98
C HIS A 309 16.78 -16.21 -17.25
N ASN A 310 15.87 -15.44 -17.82
CA ASN A 310 14.59 -15.12 -17.19
C ASN A 310 13.53 -16.18 -17.51
N TYR A 311 12.59 -16.39 -16.58
CA TYR A 311 11.40 -17.20 -16.84
C TYR A 311 10.22 -16.76 -15.99
N THR A 312 9.03 -17.06 -16.48
CA THR A 312 7.77 -17.06 -15.73
C THR A 312 7.24 -18.48 -15.61
N VAL A 313 6.59 -18.80 -14.48
CA VAL A 313 5.98 -20.11 -14.26
C VAL A 313 4.54 -19.96 -13.78
N ASN A 314 3.61 -20.67 -14.45
CA ASN A 314 2.17 -20.53 -14.29
C ASN A 314 1.51 -21.90 -14.03
N PRO A 315 0.36 -21.98 -13.36
CA PRO A 315 -0.34 -23.22 -13.11
C PRO A 315 -1.18 -23.68 -14.30
N ILE A 316 -1.67 -24.92 -14.22
CA ILE A 316 -2.49 -25.53 -15.27
C ILE A 316 -3.78 -24.75 -15.55
N ASP A 317 -4.36 -24.12 -14.52
CA ASP A 317 -5.62 -23.39 -14.55
C ASP A 317 -5.42 -21.86 -14.60
N ALA A 318 -4.25 -21.40 -15.04
CA ALA A 318 -3.95 -19.98 -15.17
C ALA A 318 -5.02 -19.22 -15.96
N SER A 319 -5.57 -18.18 -15.33
CA SER A 319 -6.42 -17.20 -16.02
C SER A 319 -5.55 -16.18 -16.75
N ILE A 320 -6.17 -15.35 -17.61
CA ILE A 320 -5.42 -14.27 -18.27
C ILE A 320 -4.83 -13.29 -17.27
N GLY A 321 -5.51 -13.05 -16.14
CA GLY A 321 -5.01 -12.21 -15.06
C GLY A 321 -3.65 -12.65 -14.51
N VAL A 322 -3.47 -13.96 -14.31
CA VAL A 322 -2.18 -14.52 -13.87
C VAL A 322 -1.11 -14.29 -14.94
N VAL A 323 -1.43 -14.66 -16.19
CA VAL A 323 -0.47 -14.55 -17.30
C VAL A 323 -0.01 -13.11 -17.53
N VAL A 324 -0.92 -12.14 -17.51
CA VAL A 324 -0.56 -10.73 -17.74
C VAL A 324 0.18 -10.11 -16.55
N HIS A 325 -0.08 -10.57 -15.34
CA HIS A 325 0.66 -10.13 -14.14
C HIS A 325 2.11 -10.60 -14.21
N GLU A 326 2.31 -11.91 -14.39
CA GLU A 326 3.66 -12.50 -14.45
C GLU A 326 4.45 -11.96 -15.65
N PHE A 327 3.81 -11.80 -16.81
CA PHE A 327 4.46 -11.19 -17.97
C PHE A 327 4.76 -9.69 -17.75
N GLY A 328 3.99 -9.00 -16.91
CA GLY A 328 4.30 -7.64 -16.47
C GLY A 328 5.68 -7.53 -15.81
N HIS A 329 6.07 -8.53 -15.01
CA HIS A 329 7.41 -8.58 -14.40
C HIS A 329 8.53 -8.76 -15.42
N GLU A 330 8.29 -9.51 -16.51
CA GLU A 330 9.26 -9.65 -17.62
C GLU A 330 9.50 -8.32 -18.32
N LEU A 331 8.49 -7.44 -18.38
CA LEU A 331 8.65 -6.07 -18.88
C LEU A 331 9.34 -5.14 -17.87
N GLY A 332 9.61 -5.62 -16.65
CA GLY A 332 10.31 -4.92 -15.59
C GLY A 332 9.39 -4.11 -14.66
N LEU A 333 8.12 -4.52 -14.54
CA LEU A 333 7.16 -3.97 -13.58
C LEU A 333 7.32 -4.64 -12.21
N LEU A 334 7.05 -3.89 -11.15
CA LEU A 334 7.13 -4.38 -9.77
C LEU A 334 5.75 -4.79 -9.28
N ASP A 335 5.73 -5.71 -8.31
CA ASP A 335 4.56 -5.95 -7.50
C ASP A 335 4.15 -4.68 -6.76
N GLU A 336 2.86 -4.41 -6.78
CA GLU A 336 2.26 -3.27 -6.11
C GLU A 336 1.46 -3.65 -4.87
N TYR A 337 1.43 -4.94 -4.52
CA TYR A 337 0.85 -5.43 -3.27
C TYR A 337 1.85 -5.46 -2.11
N ASP A 338 1.34 -5.62 -0.88
CA ASP A 338 2.17 -5.80 0.30
C ASP A 338 2.88 -7.17 0.28
N LEU A 339 4.20 -7.14 0.01
CA LEU A 339 5.06 -8.33 -0.08
C LEU A 339 5.40 -8.95 1.28
N SER A 340 5.15 -8.22 2.37
CA SER A 340 5.49 -8.66 3.72
C SER A 340 4.28 -9.28 4.44
N ASN A 341 3.11 -8.65 4.36
CA ASN A 341 1.88 -9.17 4.95
C ASN A 341 0.61 -8.59 4.28
N GLY A 342 0.01 -9.36 3.38
CA GLY A 342 -1.21 -8.99 2.66
C GLY A 342 -2.55 -9.15 3.42
N ASN A 343 -2.56 -9.43 4.73
CA ASN A 343 -3.83 -9.71 5.45
C ASN A 343 -4.82 -8.54 5.44
N ILE A 344 -4.33 -7.32 5.65
CA ILE A 344 -5.14 -6.10 5.51
C ILE A 344 -5.10 -5.61 4.06
N GLY A 345 -3.92 -5.69 3.43
CA GLY A 345 -3.66 -5.21 2.10
C GLY A 345 -3.07 -3.81 2.11
N GLU A 346 -2.64 -3.39 0.94
CA GLU A 346 -2.07 -2.09 0.65
C GLU A 346 -3.05 -1.20 -0.14
N PRO A 347 -2.85 0.13 -0.11
CA PRO A 347 -3.66 1.07 -0.88
C PRO A 347 -3.37 1.01 -2.39
N VAL A 348 -3.54 -0.14 -3.04
CA VAL A 348 -3.58 -0.31 -4.50
C VAL A 348 -4.73 -1.25 -4.85
N ALA A 349 -4.71 -2.46 -4.26
CA ALA A 349 -5.79 -3.42 -4.34
C ALA A 349 -6.28 -3.66 -5.79
N ASN A 350 -7.60 -3.60 -6.03
CA ASN A 350 -8.17 -3.92 -7.33
C ASN A 350 -7.95 -2.85 -8.42
N TRP A 351 -7.27 -1.74 -8.13
CA TRP A 351 -7.05 -0.66 -9.09
C TRP A 351 -5.91 -0.91 -10.09
N SER A 352 -5.06 -1.90 -9.84
CA SER A 352 -3.94 -2.27 -10.70
C SER A 352 -3.83 -3.78 -10.88
N VAL A 353 -3.49 -4.21 -12.09
CA VAL A 353 -3.16 -5.61 -12.39
C VAL A 353 -1.90 -6.09 -11.69
N MET A 354 -0.99 -5.20 -11.27
CA MET A 354 0.20 -5.56 -10.47
C MET A 354 -0.11 -5.68 -8.97
N SER A 355 -1.40 -5.59 -8.59
CA SER A 355 -1.96 -5.96 -7.29
C SER A 355 -3.16 -6.89 -7.52
N ASN A 356 -4.20 -6.86 -6.67
CA ASN A 356 -5.38 -7.72 -6.74
C ASN A 356 -6.23 -7.54 -7.99
N GLY A 357 -5.99 -6.48 -8.78
CA GLY A 357 -6.72 -6.21 -10.01
C GLY A 357 -6.57 -7.31 -11.07
N ASN A 358 -5.58 -8.18 -10.96
CA ASN A 358 -5.41 -9.35 -11.81
C ASN A 358 -6.50 -10.42 -11.60
N TRP A 359 -7.10 -10.50 -10.42
CA TRP A 359 -8.07 -11.56 -10.07
C TRP A 359 -9.52 -11.25 -10.46
N LEU A 360 -9.80 -10.08 -11.03
CA LEU A 360 -11.17 -9.65 -11.31
C LEU A 360 -11.83 -10.41 -12.48
N GLY A 361 -13.16 -10.41 -12.48
CA GLY A 361 -14.00 -11.03 -13.51
C GLY A 361 -15.09 -11.94 -12.95
N THR A 362 -16.11 -12.26 -13.76
CA THR A 362 -17.16 -13.20 -13.35
C THR A 362 -16.63 -14.61 -13.18
N LEU A 363 -15.71 -15.00 -14.05
CA LEU A 363 -14.76 -16.07 -13.79
C LEU A 363 -13.51 -15.44 -13.23
N ARG A 364 -12.96 -15.99 -12.16
CA ARG A 364 -11.82 -15.37 -11.49
C ARG A 364 -10.63 -15.15 -12.44
N GLY A 365 -10.12 -13.92 -12.46
CA GLY A 365 -9.01 -13.46 -13.31
C GLY A 365 -9.31 -13.38 -14.81
N SER A 366 -10.59 -13.44 -15.21
CA SER A 366 -11.00 -13.31 -16.62
C SER A 366 -11.10 -11.86 -17.12
N GLN A 367 -11.09 -10.88 -16.21
CA GLN A 367 -11.20 -9.45 -16.53
C GLN A 367 -10.22 -8.61 -15.71
N PRO A 368 -8.90 -8.83 -15.86
CA PRO A 368 -7.90 -8.02 -15.18
C PRO A 368 -8.01 -6.55 -15.61
N VAL A 369 -7.73 -5.64 -14.67
CA VAL A 369 -7.81 -4.17 -14.88
C VAL A 369 -6.56 -3.60 -15.55
N SER A 370 -6.53 -2.30 -15.83
CA SER A 370 -5.32 -1.62 -16.30
C SER A 370 -4.14 -1.71 -15.32
N PHE A 371 -2.92 -1.57 -15.84
CA PHE A 371 -1.74 -1.22 -15.03
C PHE A 371 -1.93 0.13 -14.31
N SER A 372 -1.22 0.30 -13.19
CA SER A 372 -1.11 1.58 -12.48
C SER A 372 -0.51 2.68 -13.36
N PRO A 373 -0.75 3.96 -13.04
CA PRO A 373 -0.19 5.07 -13.83
C PRO A 373 1.33 5.08 -13.91
N ARG A 374 2.01 4.64 -12.84
CA ARG A 374 3.47 4.55 -12.79
C ARG A 374 3.99 3.45 -13.72
N ASN A 375 3.32 2.30 -13.73
CA ASN A 375 3.70 1.19 -14.60
C ASN A 375 3.44 1.51 -16.07
N LEU A 376 2.31 2.17 -16.39
CA LEU A 376 2.04 2.65 -17.74
C LEU A 376 3.08 3.68 -18.22
N GLU A 377 3.46 4.64 -17.36
CA GLU A 377 4.53 5.59 -17.66
C GLU A 377 5.84 4.86 -17.94
N ARG A 378 6.18 3.86 -17.13
CA ARG A 378 7.39 3.05 -17.32
C ARG A 378 7.37 2.30 -18.65
N LEU A 379 6.25 1.67 -19.01
CA LEU A 379 6.10 0.98 -20.29
C LEU A 379 6.20 1.97 -21.46
N GLN A 380 5.56 3.14 -21.37
CA GLN A 380 5.66 4.19 -22.39
C GLN A 380 7.08 4.69 -22.59
N VAL A 381 7.85 4.87 -21.51
CA VAL A 381 9.24 5.33 -21.59
C VAL A 381 10.17 4.21 -22.11
N LYS A 382 9.96 2.97 -21.66
CA LYS A 382 10.83 1.83 -21.98
C LYS A 382 10.59 1.27 -23.38
N LEU A 383 9.33 1.10 -23.77
CA LEU A 383 8.94 0.43 -25.03
C LEU A 383 8.47 1.43 -26.10
N GLY A 384 8.22 2.69 -25.73
CA GLY A 384 7.57 3.66 -26.61
C GLY A 384 6.11 3.26 -26.89
N GLY A 385 5.61 3.55 -28.09
CA GLY A 385 4.24 3.18 -28.47
C GLY A 385 3.18 4.10 -27.89
N ASN A 386 2.02 3.54 -27.53
CA ASN A 386 0.81 4.28 -27.14
C ASN A 386 0.16 3.68 -25.88
N TRP A 387 0.94 3.50 -24.81
CA TRP A 387 0.43 2.98 -23.53
C TRP A 387 -0.36 4.02 -22.76
N ILE A 388 0.11 5.28 -22.80
CA ILE A 388 -0.54 6.43 -22.20
C ILE A 388 -0.25 7.70 -23.00
N ASN A 389 -1.14 8.67 -22.88
CA ASN A 389 -0.91 10.05 -23.27
C ASN A 389 -0.87 10.95 -22.02
N GLN A 390 0.34 11.08 -21.46
CA GLN A 390 0.58 11.81 -20.22
C GLN A 390 0.75 13.32 -20.41
N ASN A 391 -0.04 14.11 -19.68
CA ASN A 391 0.19 15.53 -19.49
C ASN A 391 0.98 15.75 -18.18
N GLU A 392 2.12 16.44 -18.26
CA GLU A 392 2.94 16.72 -17.09
C GLU A 392 2.79 18.17 -16.61
N LEU A 393 2.70 18.33 -15.30
CA LEU A 393 2.64 19.60 -14.61
C LEU A 393 3.70 19.63 -13.52
N GLN A 394 4.56 20.65 -13.53
CA GLN A 394 5.48 20.93 -12.43
C GLN A 394 4.76 21.79 -11.39
N LEU A 395 4.52 21.28 -10.18
CA LEU A 395 3.73 21.99 -9.18
C LEU A 395 4.34 23.36 -8.84
N ALA A 396 5.67 23.43 -8.76
CA ALA A 396 6.42 24.66 -8.51
C ALA A 396 6.23 25.76 -9.59
N GLN A 397 5.73 25.41 -10.77
CA GLN A 397 5.46 26.34 -11.87
C GLN A 397 3.99 26.77 -11.93
N LEU A 398 3.11 26.18 -11.12
CA LEU A 398 1.69 26.51 -11.09
C LEU A 398 1.48 27.80 -10.31
N THR A 399 1.19 28.89 -11.03
CA THR A 399 0.94 30.22 -10.42
C THR A 399 -0.53 30.65 -10.48
N GLN A 400 -1.35 29.91 -11.24
CA GLN A 400 -2.77 30.16 -11.43
C GLN A 400 -3.50 28.82 -11.54
N THR A 401 -4.80 28.83 -11.26
CA THR A 401 -5.66 27.66 -11.48
C THR A 401 -5.63 27.23 -12.95
N ARG A 402 -5.50 25.93 -13.19
CA ARG A 402 -5.48 25.32 -14.53
C ARG A 402 -6.63 24.32 -14.67
N GLN A 403 -7.31 24.33 -15.80
CA GLN A 403 -8.26 23.28 -16.17
C GLN A 403 -7.56 22.21 -17.02
N VAL A 404 -7.92 20.95 -16.80
CA VAL A 404 -7.38 19.79 -17.51
C VAL A 404 -8.55 18.89 -17.90
N GLU A 405 -8.61 18.52 -19.18
CA GLU A 405 -9.50 17.45 -19.67
C GLU A 405 -8.78 16.12 -19.51
N LEU A 406 -9.51 15.10 -19.06
CA LEU A 406 -8.98 13.77 -18.80
C LEU A 406 -9.91 12.71 -19.37
N ASN A 407 -9.36 11.80 -20.17
CA ASN A 407 -10.08 10.67 -20.74
C ASN A 407 -9.87 9.40 -19.90
N HIS A 408 -10.82 8.49 -19.99
CA HIS A 408 -10.71 7.16 -19.39
C HIS A 408 -9.50 6.41 -19.94
N ILE A 409 -8.78 5.72 -19.06
CA ILE A 409 -7.58 4.97 -19.46
C ILE A 409 -7.91 3.84 -20.44
N GLY A 410 -7.03 3.61 -21.42
CA GLY A 410 -7.21 2.55 -22.42
C GLY A 410 -8.16 2.89 -23.58
N GLU A 411 -8.66 4.13 -23.66
CA GLU A 411 -9.43 4.62 -24.82
C GLU A 411 -8.53 4.96 -26.02
N HIS A 412 -7.27 5.36 -25.76
CA HIS A 412 -6.26 5.66 -26.79
C HIS A 412 -6.71 6.69 -27.84
N SER A 413 -7.49 7.69 -27.41
CA SER A 413 -8.10 8.68 -28.31
C SER A 413 -7.12 9.75 -28.82
N GLY A 414 -5.87 9.76 -28.36
CA GLY A 414 -4.89 10.82 -28.59
C GLY A 414 -5.07 12.05 -27.70
N GLU A 415 -6.04 12.03 -26.79
CA GLU A 415 -6.24 13.05 -25.75
C GLU A 415 -5.58 12.61 -24.44
N THR A 416 -5.42 13.51 -23.47
CA THR A 416 -4.81 13.19 -22.18
C THR A 416 -5.63 12.15 -21.42
N ASP A 417 -5.03 11.02 -21.06
CA ASP A 417 -5.64 9.96 -20.23
C ASP A 417 -4.93 9.81 -18.86
N GLN A 418 -3.81 10.51 -18.68
CA GLN A 418 -3.07 10.60 -17.43
C GLN A 418 -2.53 12.01 -17.19
N LEU A 419 -2.81 12.59 -16.03
CA LEU A 419 -2.16 13.82 -15.57
C LEU A 419 -1.13 13.46 -14.48
N LYS A 420 0.13 13.86 -14.69
CA LYS A 420 1.20 13.73 -13.69
C LYS A 420 1.54 15.11 -13.13
N VAL A 421 1.34 15.30 -11.83
CA VAL A 421 1.74 16.51 -11.09
C VAL A 421 3.02 16.20 -10.34
N ASN A 422 4.15 16.63 -10.91
CA ASN A 422 5.47 16.50 -10.30
C ASN A 422 5.58 17.43 -9.09
N LEU A 423 5.94 16.85 -7.94
CA LEU A 423 6.10 17.58 -6.68
C LEU A 423 7.54 18.10 -6.54
N PRO A 424 7.73 19.18 -5.76
CA PRO A 424 9.07 19.55 -5.31
C PRO A 424 9.74 18.36 -4.58
N ALA A 425 11.05 18.19 -4.79
CA ALA A 425 11.79 17.17 -4.07
C ALA A 425 11.75 17.46 -2.56
N SER A 426 11.50 16.42 -1.75
CA SER A 426 11.66 16.52 -0.30
C SER A 426 13.12 16.84 0.05
N LEU A 427 13.33 17.49 1.19
CA LEU A 427 14.67 17.72 1.72
C LEU A 427 14.99 16.67 2.78
N GLU A 428 16.00 15.85 2.52
CA GLU A 428 16.43 14.77 3.41
C GLU A 428 17.68 15.19 4.17
N TYR A 429 17.66 15.02 5.49
CA TYR A 429 18.82 15.33 6.33
C TYR A 429 19.97 14.35 6.05
N ILE A 430 21.15 14.87 5.73
CA ILE A 430 22.33 14.05 5.42
C ILE A 430 23.51 14.31 6.37
N GLY A 431 23.41 15.33 7.22
CA GLY A 431 24.39 15.64 8.26
C GLY A 431 24.84 17.10 8.24
N GLU A 432 25.29 17.60 9.39
CA GLU A 432 25.84 18.95 9.49
C GLU A 432 27.15 19.09 8.68
N PRO A 433 27.38 20.26 8.05
CA PRO A 433 28.69 20.69 7.56
C PRO A 433 29.76 20.56 8.65
N ILE A 434 31.01 20.34 8.24
CA ILE A 434 32.11 20.09 9.18
C ILE A 434 32.56 21.43 9.77
N ASN A 435 32.65 22.45 8.92
CA ASN A 435 32.79 23.84 9.29
C ASN A 435 31.79 24.70 8.50
N GLY A 436 31.61 25.96 8.91
CA GLY A 436 30.77 26.89 8.16
C GLY A 436 29.28 26.50 8.08
N LEU A 437 28.65 26.86 6.96
CA LEU A 437 27.25 26.63 6.66
C LEU A 437 27.04 25.63 5.52
N TYR A 438 28.06 25.38 4.70
CA TYR A 438 27.94 24.58 3.48
C TYR A 438 28.99 23.49 3.38
N GLN A 439 28.70 22.48 2.56
CA GLN A 439 29.59 21.39 2.20
C GLN A 439 29.30 20.94 0.76
N TYR A 440 30.25 20.24 0.14
CA TYR A 440 30.05 19.61 -1.16
C TYR A 440 29.48 18.20 -1.00
N TYR A 441 28.56 17.85 -1.89
CA TYR A 441 27.88 16.57 -1.91
C TYR A 441 27.97 15.93 -3.29
N SER A 442 28.40 14.66 -3.34
CA SER A 442 28.57 13.92 -4.59
C SER A 442 27.28 13.61 -5.33
N GLY A 443 26.12 13.69 -4.66
CA GLY A 443 24.87 13.14 -5.18
C GLY A 443 24.71 11.66 -4.84
N GLN A 444 23.45 11.18 -4.91
CA GLN A 444 23.08 9.78 -4.70
C GLN A 444 22.35 9.22 -5.93
N GLY A 445 22.20 7.89 -5.93
CA GLY A 445 21.42 7.13 -6.89
C GLY A 445 22.27 6.29 -7.82
N ASN A 446 21.58 5.47 -8.59
CA ASN A 446 22.15 4.54 -9.56
C ASN A 446 22.59 5.25 -10.86
N ALA A 447 23.54 4.64 -11.56
CA ALA A 447 24.03 5.05 -12.87
C ALA A 447 24.63 6.46 -12.90
N LYS A 448 25.29 6.89 -11.81
CA LYS A 448 25.81 8.26 -11.70
C LYS A 448 27.28 8.32 -12.07
N ILE A 449 27.65 9.38 -12.77
CA ILE A 449 29.04 9.79 -12.99
C ILE A 449 29.09 11.28 -12.65
N ASN A 450 29.35 11.58 -11.38
CA ASN A 450 29.37 12.94 -10.88
C ASN A 450 30.83 13.39 -10.65
N ARG A 451 31.12 14.61 -11.07
CA ARG A 451 32.45 15.21 -11.03
C ARG A 451 32.42 16.57 -10.35
N ALA A 452 33.50 16.92 -9.67
CA ALA A 452 33.84 18.29 -9.30
C ALA A 452 35.31 18.52 -9.60
N SER A 453 35.68 19.72 -10.05
CA SER A 453 37.07 19.99 -10.43
C SER A 453 37.54 21.40 -10.14
N LEU A 454 38.85 21.55 -10.02
CA LEU A 454 39.56 22.81 -9.82
C LEU A 454 40.85 22.79 -10.65
N GLU A 455 41.12 23.90 -11.33
CA GLU A 455 42.45 24.17 -11.88
C GLU A 455 43.29 24.94 -10.85
N VAL A 456 44.50 24.44 -10.58
CA VAL A 456 45.41 25.05 -9.61
C VAL A 456 46.85 25.02 -10.11
N THR A 457 47.57 26.12 -9.91
CA THR A 457 49.02 26.18 -10.16
C THR A 457 49.76 25.87 -8.87
N LEU A 458 50.51 24.78 -8.89
CA LEU A 458 51.25 24.28 -7.74
C LEU A 458 52.63 24.97 -7.61
N PRO A 459 53.12 25.26 -6.40
CA PRO A 459 54.46 25.81 -6.22
C PRO A 459 55.57 24.89 -6.75
N ASP A 460 56.67 25.49 -7.23
CA ASP A 460 57.81 24.77 -7.81
C ASP A 460 58.63 23.96 -6.78
N THR A 461 58.45 24.23 -5.48
CA THR A 461 59.21 23.61 -4.39
C THR A 461 58.35 23.39 -3.15
N GLY A 462 58.61 22.30 -2.42
CA GLY A 462 57.93 21.97 -1.16
C GLY A 462 57.25 20.61 -1.20
N GLU A 463 56.92 20.06 -0.03
CA GLU A 463 56.06 18.89 0.09
C GLU A 463 54.60 19.35 -0.10
N LEU A 464 54.01 19.02 -1.24
CA LEU A 464 52.65 19.41 -1.59
C LEU A 464 51.68 18.28 -1.27
N ARG A 465 50.54 18.63 -0.65
CA ARG A 465 49.43 17.69 -0.41
C ARG A 465 48.08 18.37 -0.54
N LEU A 466 47.10 17.62 -1.00
CA LEU A 466 45.68 17.92 -0.86
C LEU A 466 45.17 17.23 0.40
N SER A 467 44.34 17.93 1.18
CA SER A 467 43.53 17.34 2.25
C SER A 467 42.06 17.67 2.03
N ALA A 468 41.16 16.81 2.47
CA ALA A 468 39.72 17.09 2.53
C ALA A 468 39.10 16.42 3.74
N MET A 469 38.22 17.12 4.45
CA MET A 469 37.39 16.50 5.49
C MET A 469 36.21 15.83 4.80
N ALA A 470 36.00 14.56 5.09
CA ALA A 470 35.04 13.74 4.36
C ALA A 470 34.16 12.91 5.29
N ARG A 471 32.93 12.68 4.85
CA ARG A 471 32.05 11.63 5.36
C ARG A 471 31.44 10.90 4.18
N PHE A 472 31.51 9.57 4.16
CA PHE A 472 31.02 8.82 3.02
C PHE A 472 30.39 7.48 3.42
N ASP A 473 29.48 7.05 2.56
CA ASP A 473 28.84 5.75 2.52
C ASP A 473 28.63 5.41 1.05
N ILE A 474 29.45 4.48 0.56
CA ILE A 474 29.59 4.09 -0.84
C ILE A 474 29.43 2.58 -0.86
N GLU A 475 28.68 2.04 -1.82
CA GLU A 475 28.54 0.59 -1.96
C GLU A 475 29.93 -0.07 -2.11
N GLU A 476 30.23 -1.04 -1.23
CA GLU A 476 31.55 -1.66 -1.22
C GLU A 476 31.73 -2.57 -2.44
N ASP A 477 32.88 -2.48 -3.11
CA ASP A 477 33.26 -3.29 -4.27
C ASP A 477 32.51 -3.01 -5.60
N TYR A 478 31.56 -2.07 -5.63
CA TYR A 478 30.77 -1.68 -6.81
C TYR A 478 30.89 -0.18 -7.12
N ASP A 479 30.42 0.66 -6.21
CA ASP A 479 30.53 2.11 -6.31
C ASP A 479 31.92 2.59 -5.90
N PHE A 480 32.34 3.75 -6.42
CA PHE A 480 33.64 4.30 -6.04
C PHE A 480 33.75 5.82 -6.10
N PHE A 481 34.63 6.33 -5.24
CA PHE A 481 35.13 7.70 -5.26
C PHE A 481 36.62 7.73 -5.60
N GLN A 482 37.05 8.67 -6.45
CA GLN A 482 38.44 8.89 -6.83
C GLN A 482 38.80 10.37 -6.77
N VAL A 483 40.03 10.65 -6.37
CA VAL A 483 40.68 11.94 -6.62
C VAL A 483 41.67 11.73 -7.76
N LYS A 484 41.58 12.57 -8.81
CA LYS A 484 42.43 12.50 -9.99
C LYS A 484 43.20 13.81 -10.18
N VAL A 485 44.38 13.70 -10.77
CA VAL A 485 45.17 14.85 -11.23
C VAL A 485 45.49 14.64 -12.69
N ASN A 486 45.07 15.57 -13.55
CA ASN A 486 45.20 15.46 -15.02
C ASN A 486 44.70 14.09 -15.53
N GLU A 487 43.49 13.71 -15.12
CA GLU A 487 42.80 12.44 -15.44
C GLU A 487 43.43 11.17 -14.84
N GLN A 488 44.55 11.27 -14.11
CA GLN A 488 45.21 10.12 -13.48
C GLN A 488 44.77 9.94 -12.02
N PRO A 489 44.28 8.75 -11.59
CA PRO A 489 43.90 8.49 -10.20
C PRO A 489 45.07 8.57 -9.22
N LEU A 490 44.88 9.32 -8.12
CA LEU A 490 45.91 9.61 -7.13
C LEU A 490 45.75 8.71 -5.90
N ALA A 491 46.84 8.08 -5.46
CA ALA A 491 46.84 7.28 -4.23
C ALA A 491 46.74 8.19 -3.00
N GLY A 492 45.85 7.85 -2.06
CA GLY A 492 45.65 8.57 -0.81
C GLY A 492 45.79 7.67 0.42
N ASN A 493 45.66 8.25 1.61
CA ASN A 493 45.75 7.52 2.87
C ASN A 493 44.66 6.43 3.06
N MET A 494 43.52 6.56 2.39
CA MET A 494 42.39 5.61 2.48
C MET A 494 42.08 4.86 1.18
N THR A 495 42.87 5.04 0.12
CA THR A 495 42.56 4.43 -1.18
C THR A 495 42.89 2.93 -1.22
N LYS A 496 41.96 2.12 -1.73
CA LYS A 496 42.21 0.75 -2.22
C LYS A 496 42.94 0.81 -3.57
N LYS A 497 43.89 -0.11 -3.80
CA LYS A 497 44.79 -0.06 -4.97
C LYS A 497 44.08 -0.34 -6.30
N GLN A 498 43.17 -1.31 -6.32
CA GLN A 498 42.58 -1.85 -7.54
C GLN A 498 41.15 -2.32 -7.26
N HIS A 499 40.19 -1.91 -8.09
CA HIS A 499 38.79 -2.31 -7.97
C HIS A 499 38.59 -3.79 -8.33
N PRO A 500 37.78 -4.56 -7.60
CA PRO A 500 37.58 -5.99 -7.86
C PRO A 500 36.81 -6.26 -9.15
N ILE A 501 35.85 -5.40 -9.51
CA ILE A 501 34.99 -5.58 -10.69
C ILE A 501 35.48 -4.81 -11.92
N TYR A 502 36.16 -3.66 -11.73
CA TYR A 502 36.52 -2.74 -12.80
C TYR A 502 38.05 -2.61 -12.90
N PRO A 503 38.74 -3.42 -13.74
CA PRO A 503 40.20 -3.45 -13.79
C PRO A 503 40.86 -2.12 -14.18
N SER A 504 40.13 -1.21 -14.83
CA SER A 504 40.60 0.13 -15.17
C SER A 504 40.58 1.12 -14.00
N VAL A 505 39.91 0.78 -12.88
CA VAL A 505 39.73 1.65 -11.72
C VAL A 505 40.78 1.32 -10.65
N SER A 506 41.69 2.26 -10.39
CA SER A 506 42.75 2.17 -9.38
C SER A 506 42.71 3.35 -8.41
N ASN A 507 43.34 3.23 -7.24
CA ASN A 507 43.41 4.29 -6.22
C ASN A 507 42.02 4.90 -5.90
N TYR A 508 41.11 4.09 -5.41
CA TYR A 508 39.71 4.46 -5.18
C TYR A 508 39.29 4.27 -3.71
N ILE A 509 38.16 4.86 -3.32
CA ILE A 509 37.52 4.69 -2.00
C ILE A 509 36.11 4.17 -2.23
N ASP A 510 35.70 3.21 -1.41
CA ASP A 510 34.36 2.66 -1.28
C ASP A 510 34.06 2.34 0.20
N GLY A 511 32.89 1.78 0.48
CA GLY A 511 32.48 1.46 1.85
C GLY A 511 32.15 2.70 2.69
N HIS A 512 32.33 2.60 4.01
CA HIS A 512 31.90 3.61 4.97
C HIS A 512 33.08 4.30 5.64
N SER A 513 32.96 5.60 5.95
CA SER A 513 33.98 6.35 6.68
C SER A 513 33.98 6.06 8.19
N GLY A 514 34.03 4.79 8.63
CA GLY A 514 33.96 4.41 10.05
C GLY A 514 34.18 2.90 10.31
N ALA A 515 34.27 2.48 11.58
CA ALA A 515 34.47 1.06 11.94
C ALA A 515 33.12 0.34 12.16
N ASN A 516 32.71 -0.48 11.18
CA ASN A 516 31.69 -1.54 11.21
C ASN A 516 30.57 -1.45 12.29
N GLU A 517 29.36 -1.04 11.90
CA GLU A 517 28.07 -1.71 12.16
C GLU A 517 26.91 -0.92 11.47
N GLY A 518 26.11 -1.64 10.67
CA GLY A 518 25.03 -1.20 9.77
C GLY A 518 24.29 0.13 10.00
N GLY A 519 24.05 0.82 8.88
CA GLY A 519 23.13 1.95 8.72
C GLY A 519 23.83 3.30 8.70
N SER A 520 23.11 4.32 8.22
CA SER A 520 23.50 5.74 8.05
C SER A 520 24.13 6.44 9.28
N ASN A 521 24.26 5.75 10.41
CA ASN A 521 24.88 6.20 11.65
C ASN A 521 26.34 5.69 11.86
N GLY A 522 26.89 4.90 10.94
CA GLY A 522 28.26 4.34 11.03
C GLY A 522 29.38 5.25 10.52
N SER A 523 29.08 6.18 9.61
CA SER A 523 30.07 7.05 8.96
C SER A 523 30.50 8.20 9.87
N LYS A 524 31.81 8.35 10.07
CA LYS A 524 32.47 9.41 10.84
C LYS A 524 33.17 10.38 9.88
N ILE A 525 33.44 11.57 10.39
CA ILE A 525 34.31 12.52 9.69
C ILE A 525 35.73 11.96 9.71
N VAL A 526 36.35 11.87 8.53
CA VAL A 526 37.73 11.44 8.31
C VAL A 526 38.48 12.48 7.49
N GLU A 527 39.81 12.55 7.63
CA GLU A 527 40.65 13.39 6.77
C GLU A 527 41.21 12.52 5.63
N LEU A 528 40.86 12.86 4.39
CA LEU A 528 41.45 12.27 3.19
C LEU A 528 42.68 13.08 2.79
N THR A 529 43.82 12.43 2.58
CA THR A 529 45.08 13.10 2.22
C THR A 529 45.71 12.47 0.98
N TYR A 530 46.16 13.33 0.06
CA TYR A 530 46.74 12.93 -1.21
C TYR A 530 48.02 13.75 -1.51
N PRO A 531 49.16 13.10 -1.80
CA PRO A 531 50.40 13.80 -2.14
C PRO A 531 50.32 14.40 -3.54
N LEU A 532 50.73 15.65 -3.70
CA LEU A 532 50.79 16.38 -4.97
C LEU A 532 52.21 16.77 -5.39
N THR A 533 53.22 16.36 -4.62
CA THR A 533 54.61 16.79 -4.80
C THR A 533 55.18 16.43 -6.18
N GLU A 534 54.72 15.35 -6.81
CA GLU A 534 55.14 14.96 -8.17
C GLU A 534 54.72 15.98 -9.25
N TYR A 535 53.73 16.82 -8.94
CA TYR A 535 53.20 17.84 -9.83
C TYR A 535 53.70 19.26 -9.49
N ALA A 536 54.73 19.39 -8.63
CA ALA A 536 55.30 20.68 -8.26
C ALA A 536 55.69 21.51 -9.49
N GLY A 537 55.32 22.80 -9.47
CA GLY A 537 55.56 23.76 -10.56
C GLY A 537 54.69 23.60 -11.79
N GLN A 538 53.69 22.72 -11.76
CA GLN A 538 52.73 22.53 -12.84
C GLN A 538 51.39 23.19 -12.54
N SER A 539 50.70 23.64 -13.58
CA SER A 539 49.26 23.87 -13.52
C SER A 539 48.57 22.54 -13.75
N VAL A 540 47.73 22.12 -12.80
CA VAL A 540 47.03 20.84 -12.84
C VAL A 540 45.54 21.01 -12.64
N THR A 541 44.77 20.07 -13.17
CA THR A 541 43.35 19.91 -12.86
C THR A 541 43.20 18.82 -11.82
N VAL A 542 42.73 19.19 -10.64
CA VAL A 542 42.29 18.25 -9.60
C VAL A 542 40.82 17.93 -9.85
N GLU A 543 40.49 16.66 -10.02
CA GLU A 543 39.12 16.17 -10.21
C GLU A 543 38.72 15.24 -9.06
N LEU A 544 37.50 15.41 -8.58
CA LEU A 544 36.80 14.54 -7.65
C LEU A 544 35.75 13.79 -8.47
N LEU A 545 35.84 12.46 -8.54
CA LEU A 545 34.92 11.61 -9.29
C LEU A 545 34.17 10.70 -8.33
N TYR A 546 32.84 10.72 -8.39
CA TYR A 546 31.98 9.73 -7.77
C TYR A 546 31.20 8.99 -8.86
N GLN A 547 31.30 7.66 -8.86
CA GLN A 547 30.65 6.83 -9.86
C GLN A 547 29.90 5.68 -9.18
N THR A 548 28.67 5.45 -9.62
CA THR A 548 27.81 4.38 -9.09
C THR A 548 27.42 3.37 -10.14
N ASP A 549 27.19 2.14 -9.69
CA ASP A 549 26.60 1.07 -10.46
C ASP A 549 25.07 1.29 -10.62
N ASN A 550 24.35 0.32 -11.17
CA ASN A 550 22.93 0.48 -11.43
C ASN A 550 22.01 -0.08 -10.35
N VAL A 551 22.52 -0.70 -9.29
CA VAL A 551 21.80 -1.59 -8.37
C VAL A 551 21.54 -0.90 -7.04
N GLU A 552 22.58 -0.70 -6.24
CA GLU A 552 22.51 -0.16 -4.89
C GLU A 552 23.39 1.10 -4.81
N TYR A 553 23.14 1.93 -3.81
CA TYR A 553 23.96 3.10 -3.56
C TYR A 553 23.88 3.48 -2.09
N GLY A 554 25.02 3.89 -1.54
CA GLY A 554 25.04 4.60 -0.26
C GLY A 554 24.67 6.07 -0.45
N PHE A 555 24.70 6.87 0.62
CA PHE A 555 24.44 8.31 0.46
C PHE A 555 25.50 9.04 -0.38
N GLY A 556 26.64 8.42 -0.69
CA GLY A 556 27.73 9.01 -1.46
C GLY A 556 28.76 9.68 -0.56
N VAL A 557 29.28 10.83 -0.99
CA VAL A 557 30.40 11.55 -0.35
C VAL A 557 30.00 12.98 -0.01
N LEU A 558 30.20 13.34 1.25
CA LEU A 558 30.21 14.72 1.74
C LEU A 558 31.65 15.16 1.92
N LEU A 559 32.01 16.31 1.36
CA LEU A 559 33.35 16.89 1.39
C LEU A 559 33.29 18.33 1.89
N ASP A 560 34.24 18.68 2.73
CA ASP A 560 34.41 20.01 3.29
C ASP A 560 35.90 20.30 3.51
N ASP A 561 36.26 21.57 3.67
CA ASP A 561 37.63 22.05 3.90
C ASP A 561 38.70 21.43 2.98
N ILE A 562 38.43 21.36 1.67
CA ILE A 562 39.39 20.86 0.70
C ILE A 562 40.57 21.84 0.67
N THR A 563 41.70 21.44 1.24
CA THR A 563 42.81 22.33 1.55
C THR A 563 44.09 21.88 0.85
N LEU A 564 44.72 22.80 0.13
CA LEU A 564 46.03 22.59 -0.48
C LEU A 564 47.13 23.09 0.46
N TYR A 565 48.14 22.26 0.70
CA TYR A 565 49.27 22.58 1.58
C TYR A 565 50.61 22.55 0.85
N ALA A 566 51.55 23.38 1.33
CA ALA A 566 52.99 23.27 1.09
C ALA A 566 53.72 23.15 2.44
N GLY A 567 54.10 21.93 2.81
CA GLY A 567 54.52 21.59 4.17
C GLY A 567 53.38 21.82 5.16
N GLU A 568 53.61 22.65 6.18
CA GLU A 568 52.58 23.05 7.15
C GLU A 568 51.78 24.29 6.72
N ASN A 569 52.17 24.96 5.61
CA ASN A 569 51.50 26.17 5.16
C ASN A 569 50.27 25.84 4.32
N VAL A 570 49.15 26.51 4.60
CA VAL A 570 47.93 26.47 3.79
C VAL A 570 48.10 27.39 2.58
N LEU A 571 47.94 26.85 1.37
CA LEU A 571 47.97 27.61 0.11
C LEU A 571 46.58 28.11 -0.28
N SER A 572 45.57 27.23 -0.20
CA SER A 572 44.18 27.53 -0.54
C SER A 572 43.24 26.63 0.25
N VAL A 573 42.06 27.15 0.57
CA VAL A 573 40.96 26.40 1.22
C VAL A 573 39.72 26.51 0.35
N ILE A 574 39.07 25.38 0.13
CA ILE A 574 37.80 25.23 -0.58
C ILE A 574 36.81 24.62 0.42
N ASP A 575 36.11 25.52 1.11
CA ASP A 575 35.22 25.27 2.26
C ASP A 575 33.73 25.36 1.88
N ALA A 576 33.40 25.40 0.59
CA ALA A 576 32.05 25.54 0.05
C ALA A 576 31.31 26.85 0.38
N GLU A 577 31.85 27.72 1.23
CA GLU A 577 31.22 28.97 1.64
C GLU A 577 31.01 29.95 0.47
N SER A 578 31.76 29.78 -0.62
CA SER A 578 31.57 30.52 -1.88
C SER A 578 31.16 29.59 -3.03
N PRO A 579 30.18 29.98 -3.87
CA PRO A 579 29.57 29.06 -4.86
C PRO A 579 30.51 28.64 -5.99
N GLU A 580 31.57 29.41 -6.25
CA GLU A 580 32.42 29.27 -7.44
C GLU A 580 33.82 28.71 -7.13
N GLN A 581 34.02 28.05 -5.99
CA GLN A 581 35.33 27.46 -5.64
C GLN A 581 35.64 26.16 -6.43
N LEU A 582 34.62 25.44 -6.90
CA LEU A 582 34.75 24.24 -7.74
C LEU A 582 33.84 24.34 -8.97
N SER A 583 34.29 23.78 -10.10
CA SER A 583 33.45 23.50 -11.26
C SER A 583 32.70 22.19 -11.02
N LEU A 584 31.38 22.25 -10.87
CA LEU A 584 30.54 21.12 -10.48
C LEU A 584 29.82 20.52 -11.70
N ALA A 585 29.89 19.20 -11.85
CA ALA A 585 29.15 18.42 -12.84
C ALA A 585 28.50 17.21 -12.14
N GLY A 586 27.32 17.40 -11.56
CA GLY A 586 26.61 16.37 -10.79
C GLY A 586 26.85 16.43 -9.27
N PHE A 587 28.03 16.89 -8.84
CA PHE A 587 28.22 17.35 -7.46
C PHE A 587 27.35 18.59 -7.18
N SER A 588 27.02 18.82 -5.92
CA SER A 588 26.22 19.95 -5.48
C SER A 588 26.79 20.57 -4.20
N ARG A 589 26.58 21.87 -4.03
CA ARG A 589 26.78 22.53 -2.74
C ARG A 589 25.47 22.44 -1.94
N ILE A 590 25.57 22.01 -0.69
CA ILE A 590 24.43 21.87 0.21
C ILE A 590 24.76 22.41 1.60
N ALA A 591 23.75 22.75 2.39
CA ALA A 591 23.89 22.95 3.82
C ALA A 591 23.93 21.58 4.51
N LYS A 592 22.79 21.14 5.06
CA LYS A 592 22.67 19.83 5.74
C LYS A 592 21.60 18.91 5.18
N TYR A 593 20.95 19.34 4.09
CA TYR A 593 19.90 18.60 3.42
C TYR A 593 20.26 18.35 1.95
N ARG A 594 19.92 17.17 1.47
CA ARG A 594 19.92 16.83 0.04
C ARG A 594 18.49 16.82 -0.50
N LYS A 595 18.35 16.83 -1.82
CA LYS A 595 17.08 16.50 -2.46
C LYS A 595 16.83 14.99 -2.35
N GLY A 596 15.65 14.61 -1.89
CA GLY A 596 15.13 13.26 -2.06
C GLY A 596 14.87 12.96 -3.54
N LEU A 597 14.53 11.70 -3.81
CA LEU A 597 14.09 11.21 -5.11
C LEU A 597 12.70 11.75 -5.48
N GLY A 598 12.33 11.55 -6.74
CA GLY A 598 11.12 12.09 -7.35
C GLY A 598 9.83 11.65 -6.64
N GLN A 599 8.90 12.58 -6.53
CA GLN A 599 7.55 12.34 -6.03
C GLN A 599 6.55 13.01 -6.98
N ALA A 600 5.39 12.37 -7.16
CA ALA A 600 4.35 12.91 -8.03
C ALA A 600 2.97 12.42 -7.60
N TYR A 601 1.95 13.21 -7.93
CA TYR A 601 0.60 12.69 -8.01
C TYR A 601 0.30 12.27 -9.44
N TYR A 602 -0.32 11.10 -9.62
CA TYR A 602 -0.87 10.66 -10.89
C TYR A 602 -2.39 10.64 -10.81
N ILE A 603 -3.05 11.25 -11.79
CA ILE A 603 -4.48 11.39 -11.83
C ILE A 603 -5.00 10.67 -13.08
N GLN A 604 -5.92 9.74 -12.89
CA GLN A 604 -6.54 8.95 -13.96
C GLN A 604 -8.06 8.92 -13.80
N LEU A 605 -8.80 9.03 -14.90
CA LEU A 605 -10.22 8.69 -14.92
C LEU A 605 -10.32 7.17 -15.10
N ARG A 606 -10.96 6.50 -14.13
CA ARG A 606 -11.16 5.05 -14.13
C ARG A 606 -12.66 4.76 -14.15
N SER A 607 -13.09 3.85 -15.01
CA SER A 607 -14.51 3.55 -15.24
C SER A 607 -14.76 2.04 -15.33
N HIS A 608 -15.95 1.63 -15.78
CA HIS A 608 -16.28 0.24 -16.05
C HIS A 608 -16.18 -0.12 -17.55
N LEU A 609 -15.39 0.66 -18.30
CA LEU A 609 -15.21 0.52 -19.74
C LEU A 609 -13.89 -0.20 -20.07
N GLY A 610 -13.89 -0.90 -21.21
CA GLY A 610 -12.69 -1.48 -21.80
C GLY A 610 -11.91 -2.37 -20.83
N ILE A 611 -10.62 -2.08 -20.69
CA ILE A 611 -9.69 -2.83 -19.84
C ILE A 611 -10.08 -2.83 -18.36
N ASP A 612 -10.88 -1.86 -17.89
CA ASP A 612 -11.29 -1.73 -16.49
C ASP A 612 -12.69 -2.30 -16.19
N ALA A 613 -13.31 -3.01 -17.15
CA ALA A 613 -14.66 -3.56 -16.99
C ALA A 613 -14.82 -4.46 -15.73
N GLY A 614 -13.75 -5.13 -15.30
CA GLY A 614 -13.74 -5.97 -14.10
C GLY A 614 -14.06 -5.24 -12.79
N LEU A 615 -13.81 -3.93 -12.71
CA LEU A 615 -14.08 -3.12 -11.51
C LEU A 615 -15.57 -3.10 -11.12
N LYS A 616 -16.46 -3.22 -12.11
CA LYS A 616 -17.90 -3.29 -11.88
C LYS A 616 -18.28 -4.51 -11.03
N GLY A 617 -17.70 -5.67 -11.33
CA GLY A 617 -17.92 -6.90 -10.57
C GLY A 617 -17.36 -6.82 -9.15
N ALA A 618 -16.27 -6.05 -8.97
CA ALA A 618 -15.67 -5.80 -7.67
C ALA A 618 -16.37 -4.71 -6.84
N SER A 619 -17.45 -4.10 -7.34
CA SER A 619 -18.17 -2.99 -6.69
C SER A 619 -17.32 -1.73 -6.43
N TYR A 620 -16.29 -1.51 -7.26
CA TYR A 620 -15.47 -0.29 -7.23
C TYR A 620 -16.17 0.83 -8.02
N ALA A 621 -16.29 2.01 -7.42
CA ALA A 621 -17.00 3.14 -8.02
C ALA A 621 -16.16 3.81 -9.13
N PRO A 622 -16.73 4.13 -10.30
CA PRO A 622 -16.02 4.87 -11.33
C PRO A 622 -15.79 6.32 -10.89
N GLY A 623 -14.72 6.95 -11.37
CA GLY A 623 -14.38 8.33 -11.02
C GLY A 623 -12.92 8.67 -11.28
N VAL A 624 -12.50 9.84 -10.79
CA VAL A 624 -11.14 10.35 -10.97
C VAL A 624 -10.29 9.91 -9.78
N LEU A 625 -9.34 9.01 -10.01
CA LEU A 625 -8.48 8.43 -9.00
C LEU A 625 -7.20 9.26 -8.84
N VAL A 626 -6.79 9.49 -7.60
CA VAL A 626 -5.51 10.13 -7.27
C VAL A 626 -4.56 9.07 -6.72
N TRP A 627 -3.38 8.97 -7.33
CA TRP A 627 -2.29 8.13 -6.86
C TRP A 627 -1.14 9.01 -6.40
N TYR A 628 -0.46 8.61 -5.34
CA TYR A 628 0.76 9.23 -4.85
C TYR A 628 1.94 8.28 -5.08
N GLY A 629 2.87 8.70 -5.94
CA GLY A 629 4.13 8.01 -6.20
C GLY A 629 5.28 8.65 -5.42
N ASN A 630 6.09 7.83 -4.77
CA ASN A 630 7.24 8.28 -3.99
C ASN A 630 8.44 7.35 -4.22
N GLU A 631 9.41 7.81 -5.01
CA GLU A 631 10.61 7.03 -5.33
C GLU A 631 11.56 6.88 -4.14
N ASN A 632 11.35 7.60 -3.03
CA ASN A 632 12.11 7.41 -1.79
C ASN A 632 11.69 6.15 -1.01
N VAL A 633 10.66 5.43 -1.48
CA VAL A 633 10.20 4.16 -0.89
C VAL A 633 10.35 3.06 -1.93
N GLU A 634 10.91 1.93 -1.52
CA GLU A 634 11.30 0.85 -2.45
C GLU A 634 10.14 -0.05 -2.89
N ASN A 635 9.09 -0.15 -2.08
CA ASN A 635 7.98 -1.09 -2.28
C ASN A 635 6.69 -0.59 -1.59
N ASN A 636 5.59 -1.33 -1.77
CA ASN A 636 4.28 -1.05 -1.16
C ASN A 636 4.01 -1.89 0.10
N SER A 637 5.04 -2.37 0.81
CA SER A 637 4.88 -3.17 2.04
C SER A 637 4.45 -2.31 3.23
N VAL A 638 3.21 -1.82 3.21
CA VAL A 638 2.62 -0.95 4.24
C VAL A 638 2.56 -1.61 5.62
N SER A 639 2.66 -2.94 5.72
CA SER A 639 2.82 -3.65 6.98
C SER A 639 4.16 -3.36 7.66
N LEU A 640 5.20 -3.01 6.90
CA LEU A 640 6.50 -2.56 7.43
C LEU A 640 6.52 -1.05 7.65
N HIS A 641 5.93 -0.29 6.73
CA HIS A 641 5.91 1.18 6.75
C HIS A 641 4.49 1.74 6.49
N PRO A 642 3.57 1.68 7.48
CA PRO A 642 2.18 2.08 7.29
C PRO A 642 2.01 3.48 6.71
N GLY A 643 1.16 3.60 5.69
CA GLY A 643 0.89 4.86 5.00
C GLY A 643 1.94 5.28 3.98
N LYS A 644 3.01 4.50 3.78
CA LYS A 644 4.08 4.81 2.82
C LYS A 644 4.17 3.69 1.79
N GLY A 645 4.54 4.06 0.57
CA GLY A 645 4.68 3.11 -0.53
C GLY A 645 5.30 3.79 -1.74
N LYS A 646 5.76 2.97 -2.68
CA LYS A 646 6.33 3.44 -3.94
C LYS A 646 5.24 4.07 -4.84
N ILE A 647 4.04 3.50 -4.82
CA ILE A 647 2.85 4.02 -5.51
C ILE A 647 1.59 3.58 -4.78
N LEU A 648 0.79 4.52 -4.27
CA LEU A 648 -0.41 4.24 -3.49
C LEU A 648 -1.60 5.08 -4.00
N VAL A 649 -2.79 4.49 -4.02
CA VAL A 649 -4.08 5.15 -4.24
C VAL A 649 -4.44 5.95 -3.00
N VAL A 650 -4.77 7.22 -3.20
CA VAL A 650 -5.35 8.07 -2.17
C VAL A 650 -6.86 7.86 -2.14
N ASP A 651 -7.36 7.37 -1.01
CA ASP A 651 -8.80 7.25 -0.79
C ASP A 651 -9.42 8.62 -0.52
N THR A 652 -10.20 9.18 -1.44
CA THR A 652 -10.78 10.51 -1.19
C THR A 652 -11.97 10.49 -0.23
N ASP A 653 -12.58 9.33 0.02
CA ASP A 653 -13.60 9.15 1.06
C ASP A 653 -12.94 8.55 2.31
N GLN A 654 -12.45 9.43 3.19
CA GLN A 654 -11.70 9.03 4.39
C GLN A 654 -12.54 8.34 5.49
N LEU A 655 -13.77 7.94 5.17
CA LEU A 655 -14.66 7.35 6.13
C LEU A 655 -14.57 5.80 6.09
N ILE A 656 -14.23 5.21 7.23
CA ILE A 656 -14.04 3.76 7.45
C ILE A 656 -15.23 2.88 7.03
N ILE A 657 -15.07 2.04 6.01
CA ILE A 657 -16.05 1.01 5.67
C ILE A 657 -15.97 -0.12 6.71
N PRO A 658 -17.09 -0.48 7.38
CA PRO A 658 -17.08 -1.55 8.36
C PRO A 658 -16.91 -2.92 7.69
N GLY A 659 -16.12 -3.79 8.33
CA GLY A 659 -15.97 -5.19 7.93
C GLY A 659 -17.21 -6.03 8.25
N ALA A 660 -17.16 -7.32 7.91
CA ALA A 660 -18.31 -8.22 7.99
C ALA A 660 -18.94 -8.37 9.41
N ASN A 661 -18.16 -8.11 10.47
CA ASN A 661 -18.67 -8.12 11.86
C ASN A 661 -19.36 -6.80 12.27
N GLY A 662 -19.36 -5.78 11.41
CA GLY A 662 -19.93 -4.45 11.66
C GLY A 662 -19.14 -3.58 12.63
N VAL A 663 -17.99 -4.04 13.13
CA VAL A 663 -17.22 -3.38 14.22
C VAL A 663 -15.79 -3.03 13.80
N THR A 664 -15.07 -3.95 13.16
CA THR A 664 -13.68 -3.71 12.72
C THR A 664 -13.66 -3.13 11.32
N PRO A 665 -12.69 -2.27 10.95
CA PRO A 665 -12.52 -1.83 9.58
C PRO A 665 -12.42 -3.01 8.60
N ALA A 666 -13.01 -2.88 7.43
CA ALA A 666 -12.82 -3.83 6.34
C ALA A 666 -11.35 -3.83 5.86
N ALA A 667 -10.95 -4.87 5.13
CA ALA A 667 -9.64 -4.91 4.48
C ALA A 667 -9.47 -3.75 3.48
N THR A 668 -8.24 -3.36 3.15
CA THR A 668 -7.94 -2.21 2.30
C THR A 668 -8.59 -2.30 0.92
N ARG A 669 -8.72 -3.51 0.35
CA ARG A 669 -9.48 -3.72 -0.90
C ARG A 669 -10.96 -3.32 -0.83
N ILE A 670 -11.55 -3.32 0.37
CA ILE A 670 -12.93 -2.85 0.56
C ILE A 670 -12.93 -1.37 0.87
N GLN A 671 -11.96 -0.86 1.64
CA GLN A 671 -11.79 0.58 1.87
C GLN A 671 -11.65 1.31 0.52
N LEU A 672 -10.77 0.87 -0.37
CA LEU A 672 -10.51 1.56 -1.63
C LEU A 672 -11.61 1.48 -2.70
N ARG A 673 -12.76 0.86 -2.42
CA ARG A 673 -13.83 0.74 -3.42
C ARG A 673 -14.38 2.10 -3.85
N ASP A 674 -14.28 3.09 -2.97
CA ASP A 674 -14.84 4.43 -3.12
C ASP A 674 -13.76 5.53 -3.10
N ALA A 675 -12.50 5.14 -3.32
CA ALA A 675 -11.37 6.05 -3.36
C ALA A 675 -11.46 7.16 -4.42
N ALA A 676 -12.13 6.90 -5.54
CA ALA A 676 -12.18 7.84 -6.68
C ALA A 676 -13.03 9.08 -6.39
N MET A 677 -12.58 10.26 -6.81
CA MET A 677 -13.38 11.48 -6.76
C MET A 677 -14.56 11.42 -7.73
N ARG A 678 -15.72 11.93 -7.30
CA ARG A 678 -17.00 11.85 -8.02
C ARG A 678 -17.78 13.15 -7.89
N VAL A 679 -18.67 13.39 -8.84
CA VAL A 679 -19.68 14.49 -8.80
C VAL A 679 -21.11 13.96 -8.60
N GLN A 680 -21.26 12.64 -8.50
CA GLN A 680 -22.53 11.95 -8.23
C GLN A 680 -22.33 10.91 -7.13
N ASP A 681 -23.39 10.66 -6.36
CA ASP A 681 -23.38 9.67 -5.29
C ASP A 681 -23.16 8.26 -5.85
N GLN A 682 -22.42 7.43 -5.11
CA GLN A 682 -22.12 6.06 -5.50
C GLN A 682 -23.20 5.06 -5.06
N PRO A 683 -23.32 3.87 -5.68
CA PRO A 683 -24.15 2.79 -5.15
C PRO A 683 -23.57 2.16 -3.88
N ALA A 684 -24.46 1.71 -2.97
CA ALA A 684 -24.09 0.91 -1.80
C ALA A 684 -23.51 -0.45 -2.20
N GLY A 685 -22.59 -0.97 -1.39
CA GLY A 685 -21.95 -2.27 -1.64
C GLY A 685 -20.88 -2.61 -0.59
N LEU A 686 -20.61 -3.91 -0.39
CA LEU A 686 -19.54 -4.41 0.48
C LEU A 686 -19.51 -3.87 1.93
N GLY A 687 -20.67 -3.50 2.47
CA GLY A 687 -20.80 -2.92 3.82
C GLY A 687 -20.77 -1.39 3.86
N ASP A 688 -20.50 -0.74 2.72
CA ASP A 688 -20.53 0.70 2.60
C ASP A 688 -21.95 1.23 2.32
N ASN A 689 -22.36 2.19 3.14
CA ASN A 689 -23.65 2.89 3.08
C ASN A 689 -23.46 4.41 3.03
N ARG A 690 -22.22 4.91 2.93
CA ARG A 690 -21.91 6.32 2.81
C ARG A 690 -21.61 6.63 1.36
N LEU A 691 -22.63 7.16 0.72
CA LEU A 691 -22.68 7.20 -0.74
C LEU A 691 -22.33 8.57 -1.31
N GLN A 692 -22.06 9.55 -0.45
CA GLN A 692 -21.94 10.94 -0.86
C GLN A 692 -20.73 11.14 -1.78
N ALA A 693 -20.94 11.91 -2.85
CA ALA A 693 -19.85 12.28 -3.75
C ALA A 693 -18.79 13.16 -3.05
N VAL A 694 -17.51 12.79 -3.21
CA VAL A 694 -16.36 13.64 -2.88
C VAL A 694 -15.71 14.08 -4.18
N SER A 695 -15.79 15.38 -4.51
CA SER A 695 -15.27 15.91 -5.79
C SER A 695 -13.91 16.60 -5.67
N LEU A 696 -13.37 16.73 -4.46
CA LEU A 696 -12.21 17.57 -4.17
C LEU A 696 -11.16 16.80 -3.38
N PHE A 697 -9.96 16.72 -3.94
CA PHE A 697 -8.75 16.30 -3.26
C PHE A 697 -7.94 17.52 -2.86
N LYS A 698 -7.39 17.50 -1.63
CA LYS A 698 -6.36 18.43 -1.17
C LYS A 698 -5.28 17.67 -0.44
N ASP A 699 -4.02 17.84 -0.80
CA ASP A 699 -2.89 17.17 -0.14
C ASP A 699 -2.68 17.57 1.33
N SER A 700 -3.27 18.70 1.75
CA SER A 700 -3.33 19.18 3.14
C SER A 700 -4.34 18.46 4.04
N GLN A 701 -5.20 17.59 3.50
CA GLN A 701 -6.11 16.77 4.31
C GLN A 701 -5.41 15.50 4.83
N ASP A 702 -5.94 14.93 5.90
CA ASP A 702 -5.41 13.68 6.47
C ASP A 702 -5.97 12.48 5.72
N TYR A 703 -5.11 11.79 4.96
CA TYR A 703 -5.41 10.52 4.30
C TYR A 703 -4.75 9.32 4.98
N SER A 704 -4.12 9.52 6.14
CA SER A 704 -3.35 8.47 6.82
C SER A 704 -4.22 7.37 7.44
N HIS A 705 -5.54 7.57 7.43
CA HIS A 705 -6.55 6.62 7.91
C HIS A 705 -6.23 6.07 9.32
N PRO A 706 -6.23 6.92 10.37
CA PRO A 706 -5.62 6.61 11.67
C PRO A 706 -6.13 5.34 12.38
N GLN A 707 -7.35 4.88 12.08
CA GLN A 707 -7.91 3.65 12.66
C GLN A 707 -7.37 2.37 12.01
N GLN A 708 -6.86 2.45 10.80
CA GLN A 708 -6.20 1.36 10.08
C GLN A 708 -5.14 1.97 9.13
N PRO A 709 -3.98 2.38 9.65
CA PRO A 709 -2.99 3.12 8.87
C PRO A 709 -2.44 2.41 7.64
N LEU A 710 -2.55 1.07 7.59
CA LEU A 710 -2.17 0.26 6.43
C LEU A 710 -3.08 0.56 5.21
N SER A 711 -4.32 1.02 5.43
CA SER A 711 -5.24 1.42 4.36
C SER A 711 -5.09 2.88 3.95
N GLY A 712 -4.31 3.68 4.69
CA GLY A 712 -4.15 5.11 4.43
C GLY A 712 -2.88 5.44 3.65
N VAL A 713 -2.74 6.72 3.30
CA VAL A 713 -1.56 7.29 2.65
C VAL A 713 -1.12 8.55 3.39
N ILE A 714 0.16 8.63 3.73
CA ILE A 714 0.78 9.83 4.33
C ILE A 714 1.27 10.71 3.19
N LEU A 715 0.63 11.87 3.03
CA LEU A 715 0.91 12.81 1.95
C LEU A 715 1.75 14.00 2.42
N PRO A 716 2.65 14.52 1.57
CA PRO A 716 3.26 15.82 1.79
C PRO A 716 2.29 16.93 1.39
N ASP A 717 2.06 17.89 2.28
CA ASP A 717 1.24 19.07 2.01
C ASP A 717 2.07 20.10 1.25
N ASN A 718 1.89 20.11 -0.08
CA ASN A 718 2.46 21.08 -1.01
C ASN A 718 1.40 22.11 -1.45
N GLY A 719 0.23 22.11 -0.82
CA GLY A 719 -0.90 22.99 -1.14
C GLY A 719 -1.67 22.59 -2.40
N LEU A 720 -1.42 21.43 -3.00
CA LEU A 720 -2.13 20.97 -4.20
C LEU A 720 -3.62 20.72 -3.89
N SER A 721 -4.48 21.23 -4.77
CA SER A 721 -5.91 20.92 -4.82
C SER A 721 -6.32 20.49 -6.22
N ILE A 722 -7.10 19.42 -6.31
CA ILE A 722 -7.68 18.91 -7.56
C ILE A 722 -9.18 18.74 -7.35
N GLU A 723 -9.98 19.44 -8.16
CA GLU A 723 -11.44 19.39 -8.12
C GLU A 723 -11.99 18.82 -9.44
N VAL A 724 -12.89 17.84 -9.35
CA VAL A 724 -13.65 17.33 -10.50
C VAL A 724 -14.82 18.27 -10.75
N LEU A 725 -14.78 19.01 -11.87
CA LEU A 725 -15.83 19.94 -12.25
C LEU A 725 -17.01 19.23 -12.92
N SER A 726 -16.72 18.26 -13.79
CA SER A 726 -17.73 17.46 -14.48
C SER A 726 -17.16 16.12 -14.95
N VAL A 727 -18.05 15.15 -15.19
CA VAL A 727 -17.75 13.85 -15.78
C VAL A 727 -18.87 13.47 -16.75
N SER A 728 -18.56 12.79 -17.85
CA SER A 728 -19.57 12.24 -18.76
C SER A 728 -20.38 11.13 -18.08
N GLU A 729 -21.62 10.87 -18.54
CA GLU A 729 -22.51 9.88 -17.92
C GLU A 729 -21.91 8.46 -17.88
N ASP A 730 -21.08 8.13 -18.87
CA ASP A 730 -20.39 6.85 -18.99
C ASP A 730 -18.95 6.87 -18.46
N TYR A 731 -18.51 7.99 -17.86
CA TYR A 731 -17.17 8.17 -17.31
C TYR A 731 -16.04 8.01 -18.34
N ARG A 732 -16.29 8.37 -19.61
CA ARG A 732 -15.25 8.48 -20.65
C ARG A 732 -14.40 9.73 -20.55
N ASN A 733 -14.98 10.84 -20.10
CA ASN A 733 -14.31 12.14 -20.04
C ASN A 733 -14.61 12.84 -18.71
N ALA A 734 -13.62 13.52 -18.16
CA ALA A 734 -13.74 14.36 -16.98
C ALA A 734 -13.01 15.68 -17.17
N GLN A 735 -13.58 16.76 -16.62
CA GLN A 735 -12.94 18.06 -16.55
C GLN A 735 -12.49 18.32 -15.12
N LEU A 736 -11.20 18.61 -14.95
CA LEU A 736 -10.56 18.87 -13.67
C LEU A 736 -10.14 20.33 -13.54
N GLN A 737 -10.09 20.80 -12.30
CA GLN A 737 -9.47 22.05 -11.91
C GLN A 737 -8.31 21.76 -10.95
N VAL A 738 -7.12 22.22 -11.31
CA VAL A 738 -5.90 22.05 -10.52
C VAL A 738 -5.44 23.43 -10.01
N SER A 739 -5.22 23.55 -8.71
CA SER A 739 -4.69 24.78 -8.09
C SER A 739 -3.69 24.44 -6.98
N VAL A 740 -2.89 25.43 -6.58
CA VAL A 740 -1.92 25.31 -5.49
C VAL A 740 -2.07 26.46 -4.50
N ASP A 741 -2.06 26.14 -3.21
CA ASP A 741 -1.95 27.12 -2.12
C ASP A 741 -0.48 27.33 -1.77
N THR A 742 0.06 28.48 -2.16
CA THR A 742 1.45 28.87 -1.90
C THR A 742 1.59 29.71 -0.63
N THR A 743 0.57 29.73 0.24
CA THR A 743 0.63 30.47 1.50
C THR A 743 1.53 29.75 2.50
N PRO A 744 2.64 30.36 2.94
CA PRO A 744 3.52 29.76 3.94
C PRO A 744 2.77 29.47 5.26
N LYS A 745 2.85 28.23 5.75
CA LYS A 745 2.18 27.81 7.00
C LYS A 745 3.04 26.82 7.80
N ILE A 746 2.97 26.93 9.14
CA ILE A 746 3.54 25.95 10.07
C ILE A 746 2.54 24.81 10.21
N GLN A 747 3.01 23.59 10.00
CA GLN A 747 2.26 22.38 10.30
C GLN A 747 2.71 21.82 11.64
N VAL A 748 1.75 21.34 12.42
CA VAL A 748 2.01 20.78 13.74
C VAL A 748 1.29 19.45 13.90
N LYS A 749 2.00 18.47 14.44
CA LYS A 749 1.43 17.21 14.91
C LYS A 749 1.61 17.12 16.41
N VAL A 750 0.55 17.43 17.15
CA VAL A 750 0.56 17.45 18.62
C VAL A 750 0.24 16.05 19.17
N ASN A 751 1.17 15.46 19.91
CA ASN A 751 0.99 14.21 20.64
C ASN A 751 1.29 14.44 22.12
N GLY A 752 0.28 14.96 22.83
CA GLY A 752 0.44 15.43 24.20
C GLY A 752 1.43 16.59 24.27
N LEU A 753 2.49 16.40 25.04
CA LEU A 753 3.54 17.41 25.21
C LEU A 753 4.65 17.32 24.15
N SER A 754 4.67 16.28 23.30
CA SER A 754 5.56 16.22 22.14
C SER A 754 4.87 16.78 20.91
N VAL A 755 5.54 17.65 20.16
CA VAL A 755 4.99 18.25 18.95
C VAL A 755 6.01 18.11 17.81
N GLY A 756 5.58 17.49 16.72
CA GLY A 756 6.31 17.51 15.45
C GLY A 756 5.98 18.77 14.67
N PHE A 757 7.00 19.41 14.11
CA PHE A 757 6.87 20.63 13.31
C PHE A 757 7.34 20.40 11.88
N SER A 758 6.62 20.97 10.92
CA SER A 758 7.04 21.06 9.52
C SER A 758 6.49 22.35 8.90
N VAL A 759 6.85 22.64 7.65
CA VAL A 759 6.39 23.82 6.92
C VAL A 759 5.92 23.45 5.52
N SER A 760 5.02 24.27 4.99
CA SER A 760 4.50 24.13 3.62
C SER A 760 4.17 25.49 3.02
N GLY A 761 3.86 25.51 1.72
CA GLY A 761 3.62 26.75 0.98
C GLY A 761 4.90 27.57 0.80
N MET A 762 6.07 26.94 0.84
CA MET A 762 7.36 27.59 0.67
C MET A 762 8.26 26.73 -0.23
N VAL A 763 9.01 27.37 -1.12
CA VAL A 763 10.03 26.68 -1.93
C VAL A 763 11.31 26.61 -1.11
N LEU A 764 11.77 25.38 -0.83
CA LEU A 764 12.98 25.11 -0.06
C LEU A 764 14.08 24.57 -0.96
N ASN A 765 15.33 24.91 -0.66
CA ASN A 765 16.51 24.47 -1.39
C ASN A 765 17.53 23.81 -0.46
N THR A 766 18.44 23.03 -1.02
CA THR A 766 19.48 22.30 -0.26
C THR A 766 20.49 23.22 0.43
N THR A 767 20.60 24.47 -0.01
CA THR A 767 21.44 25.52 0.60
C THR A 767 20.70 26.36 1.63
N ASP A 768 19.41 26.10 1.89
CA ASP A 768 18.69 26.85 2.90
C ASP A 768 19.09 26.42 4.31
N THR A 769 19.09 27.39 5.23
CA THR A 769 19.22 27.17 6.66
C THR A 769 17.93 27.53 7.37
N PHE A 770 17.66 26.86 8.50
CA PHE A 770 16.39 26.94 9.21
C PHE A 770 16.61 27.27 10.68
N GLU A 771 15.69 28.04 11.26
CA GLU A 771 15.59 28.25 12.70
C GLU A 771 14.14 28.14 13.14
N TRP A 772 13.89 27.29 14.13
CA TRP A 772 12.66 27.23 14.91
C TRP A 772 12.86 27.89 16.26
N GLN A 773 11.89 28.68 16.69
CA GLN A 773 11.76 29.20 18.05
C GLN A 773 10.42 28.73 18.60
N PHE A 774 10.43 27.86 19.62
CA PHE A 774 9.22 27.14 20.05
C PHE A 774 8.34 27.91 21.05
N GLY A 775 8.72 29.15 21.38
CA GLY A 775 7.96 30.03 22.30
C GLY A 775 8.17 29.76 23.80
N ASP A 776 8.96 28.73 24.16
CA ASP A 776 9.34 28.40 25.55
C ASP A 776 10.82 28.73 25.87
N GLY A 777 11.52 29.37 24.94
CA GLY A 777 12.94 29.71 25.02
C GLY A 777 13.87 28.72 24.31
N SER A 778 13.38 27.54 23.91
CA SER A 778 14.14 26.57 23.13
C SER A 778 14.10 26.85 21.62
N ARG A 779 15.07 26.27 20.89
CA ARG A 779 15.25 26.44 19.44
C ARG A 779 15.71 25.15 18.76
N SER A 780 15.51 25.06 17.45
CA SER A 780 16.07 24.00 16.62
C SER A 780 16.51 24.54 15.26
N GLY A 781 17.58 23.97 14.70
CA GLY A 781 18.00 24.27 13.33
C GLY A 781 17.50 23.25 12.30
N LEU A 782 16.78 22.20 12.70
CA LEU A 782 16.28 21.17 11.79
C LEU A 782 15.04 21.67 11.04
N LEU A 783 14.84 21.22 9.80
CA LEU A 783 13.66 21.53 9.01
C LEU A 783 12.39 20.94 9.64
N GLU A 784 12.45 19.67 10.05
CA GLU A 784 11.34 18.93 10.67
C GLU A 784 11.72 18.47 12.09
N PRO A 785 11.71 19.35 13.11
CA PRO A 785 12.04 18.97 14.47
C PRO A 785 10.85 18.37 15.22
N GLU A 786 11.14 17.45 16.14
CA GLU A 786 10.25 17.10 17.23
C GLU A 786 10.67 17.86 18.50
N HIS A 787 9.73 18.50 19.18
CA HIS A 787 9.99 19.25 20.41
C HIS A 787 9.08 18.83 21.55
N GLN A 788 9.67 18.66 22.73
CA GLN A 788 9.00 18.23 23.95
C GLN A 788 8.81 19.42 24.89
N TYR A 789 7.58 19.88 25.02
CA TYR A 789 7.21 20.93 25.96
C TYR A 789 7.16 20.41 27.41
N GLN A 790 7.48 21.29 28.36
CA GLN A 790 7.46 20.98 29.80
C GLN A 790 6.05 21.03 30.41
N GLY A 791 5.10 21.67 29.73
CA GLY A 791 3.74 21.82 30.21
C GLY A 791 2.77 22.15 29.08
N GLN A 792 1.48 22.06 29.40
CA GLN A 792 0.43 22.51 28.51
C GLN A 792 0.40 24.05 28.44
N GLY A 793 0.02 24.60 27.30
CA GLY A 793 -0.03 26.03 27.10
C GLY A 793 -0.22 26.42 25.64
N VAL A 794 -0.35 27.72 25.40
CA VAL A 794 -0.34 28.28 24.04
C VAL A 794 1.03 28.90 23.81
N TYR A 795 1.77 28.34 22.85
CA TYR A 795 3.13 28.74 22.54
C TYR A 795 3.18 29.48 21.21
N LYS A 796 3.91 30.60 21.16
CA LYS A 796 4.14 31.38 19.94
C LYS A 796 5.34 30.79 19.22
N VAL A 797 5.08 29.96 18.22
CA VAL A 797 6.12 29.27 17.45
C VAL A 797 6.46 30.09 16.22
N MET A 798 7.75 30.31 15.98
CA MET A 798 8.27 31.01 14.82
C MET A 798 9.21 30.08 14.05
N PHE A 799 9.05 30.05 12.73
CA PHE A 799 9.98 29.43 11.80
C PHE A 799 10.61 30.51 10.93
N THR A 800 11.93 30.43 10.74
CA THR A 800 12.70 31.30 9.85
C THR A 800 13.53 30.46 8.91
N ARG A 801 13.34 30.68 7.61
CA ARG A 801 14.20 30.15 6.54
C ARG A 801 15.12 31.26 6.04
N THR A 802 16.40 30.96 5.91
CA THR A 802 17.40 31.86 5.32
C THR A 802 18.02 31.18 4.11
N ASN A 803 17.95 31.82 2.94
CA ASN A 803 18.56 31.28 1.72
C ASN A 803 20.06 31.59 1.63
N GLU A 804 20.68 31.10 0.57
CA GLU A 804 22.11 31.33 0.33
C GLU A 804 22.52 32.79 0.12
N THR A 805 21.58 33.66 -0.29
CA THR A 805 21.85 35.11 -0.44
C THR A 805 21.66 35.88 0.88
N GLY A 806 21.23 35.20 1.95
CA GLY A 806 20.96 35.77 3.26
C GLY A 806 19.56 36.38 3.41
N GLU A 807 18.68 36.22 2.42
CA GLU A 807 17.28 36.62 2.51
C GLU A 807 16.51 35.69 3.46
N THR A 808 15.79 36.29 4.39
CA THR A 808 15.00 35.58 5.40
C THR A 808 13.51 35.63 5.10
N GLN A 809 12.83 34.51 5.28
CA GLN A 809 11.37 34.43 5.31
C GLN A 809 10.92 33.80 6.63
N SER A 810 10.03 34.49 7.35
CA SER A 810 9.55 34.04 8.67
C SER A 810 8.04 33.89 8.69
N ILE A 811 7.58 32.84 9.37
CA ILE A 811 6.17 32.60 9.67
C ILE A 811 6.01 32.36 11.16
N GLU A 812 4.83 32.69 11.68
CA GLU A 812 4.53 32.59 13.09
C GLU A 812 3.13 32.01 13.30
N GLN A 813 3.00 31.11 14.27
CA GLN A 813 1.75 30.44 14.62
C GLN A 813 1.63 30.25 16.13
N GLN A 814 0.41 30.38 16.66
CA GLN A 814 0.10 29.93 18.01
C GLN A 814 -0.17 28.42 17.99
N VAL A 815 0.58 27.69 18.80
CA VAL A 815 0.47 26.22 18.93
C VAL A 815 -0.06 25.91 20.31
N VAL A 816 -1.22 25.27 20.35
CA VAL A 816 -1.86 24.84 21.61
C VAL A 816 -1.36 23.45 21.95
N VAL A 817 -0.56 23.35 23.01
CA VAL A 817 -0.03 22.10 23.53
C VAL A 817 -0.91 21.69 24.70
N THR A 818 -1.50 20.49 24.61
CA THR A 818 -2.42 19.94 25.60
C THR A 818 -1.89 18.63 26.15
N ALA A 819 -2.33 18.24 27.36
CA ALA A 819 -2.07 16.89 27.84
C ALA A 819 -2.79 15.86 26.95
N PRO A 820 -2.24 14.63 26.77
CA PRO A 820 -2.92 13.58 26.00
C PRO A 820 -4.34 13.36 26.47
N LEU A 821 -5.27 13.16 25.53
CA LEU A 821 -6.63 12.74 25.87
C LEU A 821 -6.59 11.32 26.45
N MET A 822 -7.07 11.16 27.68
CA MET A 822 -7.12 9.89 28.38
C MET A 822 -8.53 9.63 28.90
N LEU A 823 -9.07 8.45 28.59
CA LEU A 823 -10.29 7.94 29.20
C LEU A 823 -9.91 7.30 30.54
N ILE A 824 -10.31 7.93 31.65
CA ILE A 824 -9.90 7.52 33.01
C ILE A 824 -10.98 6.70 33.74
N GLY A 825 -12.23 6.77 33.30
CA GLY A 825 -13.33 6.06 33.93
C GLY A 825 -14.53 5.87 33.00
N THR A 826 -15.25 4.76 33.20
CA THR A 826 -16.57 4.53 32.61
C THR A 826 -17.46 3.85 33.63
N ASN A 827 -18.67 4.37 33.82
CA ASN A 827 -19.71 3.72 34.60
C ASN A 827 -20.84 3.27 33.66
N VAL A 828 -21.30 2.03 33.82
CA VAL A 828 -22.40 1.46 33.03
C VAL A 828 -23.30 0.67 33.97
N ALA A 829 -24.44 1.25 34.33
CA ALA A 829 -25.47 0.64 35.14
C ALA A 829 -26.68 0.27 34.27
N ILE A 830 -27.24 -0.92 34.49
CA ILE A 830 -28.36 -1.44 33.70
C ILE A 830 -29.41 -2.04 34.63
N ASP A 831 -30.66 -1.60 34.50
CA ASP A 831 -31.82 -2.19 35.18
C ASP A 831 -33.02 -2.30 34.23
N LYS A 832 -33.48 -3.54 34.01
CA LYS A 832 -34.67 -3.87 33.18
C LYS A 832 -34.67 -3.20 31.80
N GLY A 833 -33.52 -3.18 31.13
CA GLY A 833 -33.36 -2.52 29.83
C GLY A 833 -33.03 -1.04 29.87
N ASN A 834 -33.10 -0.38 31.03
CA ASN A 834 -32.68 1.01 31.17
C ASN A 834 -31.19 1.06 31.46
N LEU A 835 -30.44 1.74 30.59
CA LEU A 835 -29.04 2.05 30.70
C LEU A 835 -28.86 3.45 31.28
N ASP A 836 -28.00 3.57 32.28
CA ASP A 836 -27.42 4.83 32.76
C ASP A 836 -25.89 4.68 32.65
N ALA A 837 -25.28 5.45 31.75
CA ALA A 837 -23.85 5.33 31.46
C ALA A 837 -23.16 6.70 31.48
N SER A 838 -21.94 6.72 32.00
CA SER A 838 -21.11 7.92 32.06
C SER A 838 -19.65 7.62 31.74
N VAL A 839 -18.93 8.65 31.27
CA VAL A 839 -17.50 8.61 30.95
C VAL A 839 -16.76 9.75 31.62
N GLU A 840 -15.60 9.44 32.17
CA GLU A 840 -14.66 10.40 32.75
C GLU A 840 -13.37 10.43 31.94
N PHE A 841 -12.83 11.62 31.72
CA PHE A 841 -11.63 11.82 30.93
C PHE A 841 -10.70 12.88 31.53
N GLN A 842 -9.45 12.86 31.09
CA GLN A 842 -8.42 13.84 31.44
C GLN A 842 -7.65 14.23 30.17
N GLY A 843 -7.24 15.49 30.06
CA GLY A 843 -6.48 15.99 28.91
C GLY A 843 -7.36 16.16 27.66
N GLY A 844 -6.70 16.29 26.50
CA GLY A 844 -7.31 16.61 25.22
C GLY A 844 -7.49 18.12 24.98
N ALA A 845 -7.57 18.50 23.71
CA ALA A 845 -7.95 19.84 23.28
C ALA A 845 -9.46 20.07 23.38
N ASN A 846 -9.87 21.19 23.97
CA ASN A 846 -11.30 21.51 24.12
C ASN A 846 -11.92 22.05 22.81
N PRO A 847 -13.19 21.71 22.50
CA PRO A 847 -14.06 20.80 23.26
C PRO A 847 -13.73 19.32 23.01
N VAL A 848 -13.90 18.49 24.04
CA VAL A 848 -13.89 17.02 23.91
C VAL A 848 -15.33 16.54 23.75
N THR A 849 -15.66 15.82 22.70
CA THR A 849 -16.98 15.19 22.52
C THR A 849 -16.95 13.75 23.02
N ALA A 850 -18.12 13.23 23.40
CA ALA A 850 -18.30 11.84 23.82
C ALA A 850 -19.44 11.23 23.02
N ILE A 851 -19.14 10.20 22.23
CA ILE A 851 -20.09 9.49 21.37
C ILE A 851 -20.20 8.05 21.86
N TRP A 852 -21.43 7.59 22.09
CA TRP A 852 -21.76 6.25 22.53
C TRP A 852 -22.46 5.49 21.42
N GLN A 853 -21.92 4.33 21.04
CA GLN A 853 -22.58 3.35 20.20
C GLN A 853 -23.05 2.20 21.09
N LEU A 854 -24.35 1.94 21.13
CA LEU A 854 -24.95 1.06 22.14
C LEU A 854 -25.11 -0.40 21.70
N GLY A 855 -24.79 -0.70 20.43
CA GLY A 855 -24.86 -2.06 19.89
C GLY A 855 -26.26 -2.53 19.49
N ASP A 856 -27.29 -1.71 19.65
CA ASP A 856 -28.66 -1.94 19.16
C ASP A 856 -29.03 -1.03 17.98
N GLY A 857 -28.03 -0.35 17.41
CA GLY A 857 -28.18 0.65 16.35
C GLY A 857 -28.31 2.09 16.86
N ALA A 858 -28.48 2.32 18.17
CA ALA A 858 -28.52 3.66 18.74
C ALA A 858 -27.11 4.29 18.87
N VAL A 859 -27.03 5.57 18.52
CA VAL A 859 -25.86 6.43 18.74
C VAL A 859 -26.30 7.64 19.57
N MET A 860 -25.58 7.95 20.65
CA MET A 860 -25.90 9.06 21.53
C MET A 860 -24.67 9.89 21.87
N GLU A 861 -24.88 11.17 22.15
CA GLU A 861 -23.81 12.11 22.49
C GLU A 861 -23.97 12.62 23.92
N GLY A 862 -22.85 12.76 24.63
CA GLY A 862 -22.81 13.30 25.99
C GLY A 862 -21.93 12.50 26.92
N TYR A 863 -21.42 13.14 27.96
CA TYR A 863 -20.62 12.48 28.99
C TYR A 863 -21.46 11.61 29.91
N ASP A 864 -22.75 11.92 30.04
CA ASP A 864 -23.76 11.14 30.75
C ASP A 864 -24.92 10.87 29.79
N ILE A 865 -25.31 9.62 29.67
CA ILE A 865 -26.33 9.18 28.73
C ILE A 865 -27.34 8.22 29.36
N LYS A 866 -28.57 8.23 28.84
CA LYS A 866 -29.63 7.29 29.22
C LYS A 866 -30.27 6.68 28.00
N HIS A 867 -30.41 5.36 27.99
CA HIS A 867 -31.02 4.63 26.88
C HIS A 867 -31.95 3.53 27.39
N GLN A 868 -32.96 3.18 26.59
CA GLN A 868 -33.85 2.07 26.89
C GLN A 868 -33.80 1.04 25.76
N TYR A 869 -33.22 -0.13 26.06
CA TYR A 869 -33.23 -1.27 25.16
C TYR A 869 -34.62 -1.88 25.07
N ARG A 870 -35.03 -2.22 23.84
CA ARG A 870 -36.35 -2.82 23.56
C ARG A 870 -36.35 -4.34 23.74
N LEU A 871 -35.19 -4.98 23.58
CA LEU A 871 -35.00 -6.41 23.61
C LEU A 871 -33.84 -6.78 24.55
N SER A 872 -33.91 -7.99 25.10
CA SER A 872 -32.83 -8.64 25.84
C SER A 872 -31.79 -9.16 24.85
N GLY A 873 -30.51 -9.07 25.22
CA GLY A 873 -29.42 -9.48 24.34
C GLY A 873 -28.05 -9.20 24.95
N ARG A 874 -27.01 -9.65 24.27
CA ARG A 874 -25.63 -9.25 24.56
C ARG A 874 -25.28 -8.10 23.63
N TYR A 875 -25.00 -6.94 24.20
CA TYR A 875 -24.71 -5.71 23.48
C TYR A 875 -23.25 -5.30 23.72
N LEU A 876 -22.61 -4.80 22.67
CA LEU A 876 -21.28 -4.18 22.71
C LEU A 876 -21.47 -2.66 22.75
N ILE A 877 -21.24 -2.06 23.92
CA ILE A 877 -21.31 -0.61 24.10
C ILE A 877 -19.91 -0.03 23.87
N VAL A 878 -19.77 0.92 22.96
CA VAL A 878 -18.51 1.60 22.67
C VAL A 878 -18.67 3.08 22.98
N VAL A 879 -17.88 3.60 23.90
CA VAL A 879 -17.72 5.05 24.08
C VAL A 879 -16.45 5.50 23.37
N THR A 880 -16.55 6.59 22.61
CA THR A 880 -15.44 7.26 21.97
C THR A 880 -15.41 8.71 22.42
N LEU A 881 -14.30 9.11 23.01
CA LEU A 881 -14.00 10.51 23.26
C LEU A 881 -13.18 11.04 22.09
N GLU A 882 -13.48 12.25 21.64
CA GLU A 882 -12.75 12.92 20.57
C GLU A 882 -12.48 14.37 20.97
N ASP A 883 -11.23 14.81 20.92
CA ASP A 883 -10.86 16.19 21.24
C ASP A 883 -10.93 17.10 20.00
N ALA A 884 -10.76 18.42 20.20
CA ALA A 884 -10.83 19.40 19.11
C ALA A 884 -9.70 19.27 18.08
N ASN A 885 -8.63 18.53 18.41
CA ASN A 885 -7.53 18.22 17.51
C ASN A 885 -7.74 16.87 16.81
N GLY A 886 -8.89 16.21 17.00
CA GLY A 886 -9.24 14.92 16.40
C GLY A 886 -8.66 13.70 17.12
N SER A 887 -8.00 13.87 18.28
CA SER A 887 -7.48 12.74 19.06
C SER A 887 -8.64 11.93 19.62
N LYS A 888 -8.69 10.63 19.32
CA LYS A 888 -9.74 9.73 19.81
C LYS A 888 -9.22 8.71 20.81
N VAL A 889 -9.99 8.48 21.87
CA VAL A 889 -9.81 7.33 22.76
C VAL A 889 -11.14 6.64 22.95
N SER A 890 -11.14 5.32 22.82
CA SER A 890 -12.37 4.53 22.90
C SER A 890 -12.26 3.41 23.91
N LYS A 891 -13.41 2.99 24.44
CA LYS A 891 -13.52 1.83 25.32
C LYS A 891 -14.77 1.02 24.96
N SER A 892 -14.57 -0.28 24.75
CA SER A 892 -15.63 -1.24 24.50
C SER A 892 -16.04 -1.96 25.78
N ILE A 893 -17.34 -2.08 26.01
CA ILE A 893 -17.95 -2.66 27.21
C ILE A 893 -19.04 -3.63 26.75
N GLU A 894 -18.83 -4.92 26.98
CA GLU A 894 -19.87 -5.92 26.73
C GLU A 894 -20.83 -6.04 27.91
N LYS A 895 -22.14 -6.00 27.63
CA LYS A 895 -23.19 -6.18 28.64
C LYS A 895 -24.29 -7.10 28.15
N SER A 896 -24.69 -8.03 29.01
CA SER A 896 -25.93 -8.77 28.87
C SER A 896 -27.06 -7.95 29.48
N ILE A 897 -28.02 -7.58 28.63
CA ILE A 897 -29.16 -6.74 28.99
C ILE A 897 -30.39 -7.62 29.04
N VAL A 898 -31.13 -7.51 30.13
CA VAL A 898 -32.40 -8.22 30.33
C VAL A 898 -33.52 -7.18 30.36
N VAL A 899 -34.41 -7.25 29.38
CA VAL A 899 -35.61 -6.43 29.26
C VAL A 899 -36.80 -7.35 29.59
N PRO A 900 -37.56 -7.09 30.67
CA PRO A 900 -38.70 -7.93 31.02
C PRO A 900 -39.74 -7.99 29.91
N LEU A 901 -40.21 -9.19 29.59
CA LEU A 901 -41.26 -9.40 28.60
C LEU A 901 -42.57 -8.75 29.06
N SER A 902 -43.16 -7.94 28.19
CA SER A 902 -44.45 -7.27 28.40
C SER A 902 -45.18 -7.10 27.06
N GLY A 903 -46.46 -6.76 27.07
CA GLY A 903 -47.19 -6.50 25.84
C GLY A 903 -48.50 -5.76 26.05
N ALA A 904 -49.10 -5.32 24.95
CA ALA A 904 -50.40 -4.66 24.91
C ALA A 904 -51.27 -5.25 23.78
N ILE A 905 -52.57 -5.41 24.04
CA ILE A 905 -53.54 -5.88 23.06
C ILE A 905 -54.24 -4.67 22.44
N ASP A 906 -54.13 -4.53 21.13
CA ASP A 906 -54.92 -3.61 20.31
C ASP A 906 -56.15 -4.33 19.76
N VAL A 907 -57.29 -3.63 19.77
CA VAL A 907 -58.61 -4.19 19.43
C VAL A 907 -59.33 -3.29 18.43
N VAL A 908 -59.69 -3.82 17.26
CA VAL A 908 -60.52 -3.15 16.26
C VAL A 908 -61.79 -3.95 16.04
N LYS A 909 -62.96 -3.31 16.19
CA LYS A 909 -64.26 -3.98 16.15
C LYS A 909 -65.01 -3.65 14.86
N ASN A 910 -65.57 -4.66 14.21
CA ASN A 910 -66.49 -4.52 13.08
C ASN A 910 -67.68 -5.48 13.26
N GLY A 911 -68.74 -4.98 13.90
CA GLY A 911 -69.87 -5.82 14.32
C GLY A 911 -69.44 -6.88 15.32
N LEU A 912 -69.70 -8.15 15.02
CA LEU A 912 -69.29 -9.29 15.84
C LEU A 912 -67.89 -9.82 15.49
N THR A 913 -67.22 -9.26 14.48
CA THR A 913 -65.83 -9.60 14.14
C THR A 913 -64.88 -8.59 14.78
N VAL A 914 -63.82 -9.10 15.40
CA VAL A 914 -62.82 -8.30 16.10
C VAL A 914 -61.44 -8.69 15.64
N ASP A 915 -60.67 -7.71 15.20
CA ASP A 915 -59.26 -7.88 14.89
C ASP A 915 -58.44 -7.53 16.13
N PHE A 916 -57.63 -8.49 16.56
CA PHE A 916 -56.72 -8.38 17.69
C PHE A 916 -55.29 -8.30 17.18
N ALA A 917 -54.48 -7.45 17.80
CA ALA A 917 -53.04 -7.45 17.61
C ALA A 917 -52.32 -7.38 18.96
N LEU A 918 -51.27 -8.18 19.16
CA LEU A 918 -50.43 -8.15 20.34
C LEU A 918 -49.11 -7.46 19.99
N SER A 919 -48.87 -6.30 20.60
CA SER A 919 -47.59 -5.61 20.55
C SER A 919 -46.75 -6.03 21.76
N ALA A 920 -45.86 -7.03 21.58
CA ALA A 920 -44.96 -7.53 22.63
C ALA A 920 -43.57 -6.86 22.58
N VAL A 921 -43.01 -6.53 23.76
CA VAL A 921 -41.66 -5.94 23.94
C VAL A 921 -40.93 -6.63 25.09
N GLY A 922 -39.60 -6.60 25.09
CA GLY A 922 -38.76 -7.32 26.06
C GLY A 922 -38.44 -8.76 25.64
N GLY A 923 -37.65 -9.51 26.41
CA GLY A 923 -37.15 -10.81 25.93
C GLY A 923 -36.32 -10.70 24.64
N SER A 924 -36.06 -11.79 23.94
CA SER A 924 -35.25 -11.88 22.73
C SER A 924 -35.90 -11.29 21.47
N GLY A 925 -37.19 -10.96 21.50
CA GLY A 925 -37.93 -10.51 20.31
C GLY A 925 -38.54 -11.63 19.47
N ASN A 926 -38.26 -12.89 19.81
CA ASN A 926 -38.77 -14.06 19.11
C ASN A 926 -39.86 -14.74 19.95
N TYR A 927 -41.12 -14.42 19.68
CA TYR A 927 -42.25 -14.87 20.50
C TYR A 927 -43.16 -15.85 19.78
N GLU A 928 -43.64 -16.83 20.53
CA GLU A 928 -44.83 -17.60 20.18
C GLU A 928 -46.04 -16.98 20.86
N ILE A 929 -47.05 -16.60 20.08
CA ILE A 929 -48.23 -15.88 20.57
C ILE A 929 -49.48 -16.75 20.40
N SER A 930 -50.20 -16.97 21.50
CA SER A 930 -51.50 -17.65 21.54
C SER A 930 -52.58 -16.76 22.15
N TRP A 931 -53.81 -16.94 21.73
CA TRP A 931 -54.98 -16.16 22.13
C TRP A 931 -56.07 -17.06 22.68
N ALA A 932 -56.77 -16.58 23.71
CA ALA A 932 -58.06 -17.12 24.15
C ALA A 932 -59.09 -15.98 24.10
N PHE A 933 -60.16 -16.15 23.32
CA PHE A 933 -61.09 -15.06 23.00
C PHE A 933 -62.21 -14.87 24.03
N GLY A 934 -62.24 -15.68 25.09
CA GLY A 934 -63.24 -15.61 26.17
C GLY A 934 -64.57 -16.30 25.87
N ASP A 935 -64.74 -16.88 24.68
CA ASP A 935 -65.91 -17.65 24.23
C ASP A 935 -65.65 -19.17 24.12
N GLY A 936 -64.47 -19.62 24.57
CA GLY A 936 -63.99 -20.99 24.47
C GLY A 936 -63.15 -21.29 23.21
N GLN A 937 -63.01 -20.33 22.30
CA GLN A 937 -62.16 -20.46 21.11
C GLN A 937 -60.77 -19.84 21.33
N THR A 938 -59.80 -20.29 20.53
CA THR A 938 -58.39 -19.89 20.61
C THR A 938 -57.84 -19.46 19.26
N GLY A 939 -56.80 -18.63 19.26
CA GLY A 939 -56.07 -18.22 18.06
C GLY A 939 -54.56 -18.20 18.27
N SER A 940 -53.79 -17.93 17.21
CA SER A 940 -52.34 -17.83 17.26
C SER A 940 -51.83 -16.79 16.28
N GLY A 941 -50.64 -16.22 16.56
CA GLY A 941 -50.00 -15.20 15.74
C GLY A 941 -50.10 -13.79 16.33
N ALA A 942 -49.26 -12.88 15.83
CA ALA A 942 -49.18 -11.50 16.34
C ALA A 942 -50.45 -10.68 16.07
N SER A 943 -51.16 -10.98 14.99
CA SER A 943 -52.49 -10.44 14.70
C SER A 943 -53.44 -11.58 14.35
N VAL A 944 -54.67 -11.52 14.84
CA VAL A 944 -55.70 -12.54 14.60
C VAL A 944 -57.09 -11.91 14.54
N SER A 945 -57.93 -12.36 13.61
CA SER A 945 -59.32 -11.94 13.50
C SER A 945 -60.23 -13.02 14.08
N HIS A 946 -61.20 -12.64 14.92
CA HIS A 946 -62.16 -13.56 15.52
C HIS A 946 -63.59 -13.05 15.42
N SER A 947 -64.52 -13.93 15.02
CA SER A 947 -65.95 -13.62 14.92
C SER A 947 -66.73 -14.31 16.03
N TYR A 948 -67.40 -13.51 16.86
CA TYR A 948 -68.24 -13.99 17.97
C TYR A 948 -69.65 -14.34 17.48
N GLN A 949 -70.26 -15.35 18.10
CA GLN A 949 -71.62 -15.81 17.71
C GLN A 949 -72.73 -14.90 18.25
N SER A 950 -72.46 -14.10 19.29
CA SER A 950 -73.43 -13.21 19.94
C SER A 950 -72.78 -11.96 20.52
N ALA A 951 -73.54 -10.88 20.65
CA ALA A 951 -73.14 -9.71 21.44
C ALA A 951 -72.93 -10.07 22.93
N GLY A 952 -72.00 -9.37 23.59
CA GLY A 952 -71.62 -9.65 24.98
C GLY A 952 -70.28 -9.02 25.38
N ASN A 953 -69.90 -9.19 26.65
CA ASN A 953 -68.56 -8.83 27.14
C ASN A 953 -67.69 -10.09 27.18
N TYR A 954 -66.56 -10.05 26.48
CA TYR A 954 -65.60 -11.14 26.43
C TYR A 954 -64.27 -10.71 27.02
N GLN A 955 -63.70 -11.54 27.91
CA GLN A 955 -62.35 -11.34 28.43
C GLN A 955 -61.37 -12.06 27.51
N VAL A 956 -60.62 -11.29 26.73
CA VAL A 956 -59.64 -11.81 25.78
C VAL A 956 -58.28 -11.82 26.44
N SER A 957 -57.56 -12.93 26.35
CA SER A 957 -56.18 -13.03 26.84
C SER A 957 -55.23 -13.48 25.74
N ALA A 958 -54.08 -12.82 25.63
CA ALA A 958 -52.97 -13.24 24.78
C ALA A 958 -51.80 -13.70 25.65
N THR A 959 -51.19 -14.83 25.31
CA THR A 959 -49.95 -15.32 25.94
C THR A 959 -48.83 -15.20 24.93
N ALA A 960 -47.82 -14.39 25.25
CA ALA A 960 -46.55 -14.37 24.51
C ALA A 960 -45.52 -15.19 25.29
N VAL A 961 -44.93 -16.18 24.63
CA VAL A 961 -43.83 -16.99 25.14
C VAL A 961 -42.57 -16.66 24.37
N ASP A 962 -41.53 -16.21 25.06
CA ASP A 962 -40.22 -16.01 24.47
C ASP A 962 -39.59 -17.38 24.15
N LEU A 963 -39.25 -17.61 22.89
CA LEU A 963 -38.75 -18.90 22.45
C LEU A 963 -37.31 -19.17 22.91
N SER A 964 -36.56 -18.15 23.29
CA SER A 964 -35.15 -18.25 23.68
C SER A 964 -34.98 -18.65 25.14
N ASP A 965 -35.72 -18.03 26.07
CA ASP A 965 -35.58 -18.27 27.51
C ASP A 965 -36.82 -18.91 28.17
N LYS A 966 -37.87 -19.14 27.38
CA LYS A 966 -39.16 -19.71 27.79
C LYS A 966 -39.91 -18.89 28.84
N GLN A 967 -39.55 -17.63 29.05
CA GLN A 967 -40.38 -16.70 29.82
C GLN A 967 -41.68 -16.44 29.09
N GLN A 968 -42.76 -16.21 29.83
CA GLN A 968 -44.06 -15.93 29.26
C GLN A 968 -44.76 -14.79 29.98
N VAL A 969 -45.57 -14.04 29.24
CA VAL A 969 -46.46 -13.02 29.79
C VAL A 969 -47.86 -13.23 29.26
N VAL A 970 -48.86 -13.05 30.14
CA VAL A 970 -50.27 -13.09 29.78
C VAL A 970 -50.83 -11.67 29.88
N ILE A 971 -51.37 -11.17 28.76
CA ILE A 971 -52.02 -9.86 28.66
C ILE A 971 -53.51 -10.11 28.52
N SER A 972 -54.36 -9.29 29.16
CA SER A 972 -55.81 -9.41 29.05
C SER A 972 -56.48 -8.08 28.71
N ALA A 973 -57.53 -8.13 27.90
CA ALA A 973 -58.36 -7.00 27.51
C ALA A 973 -59.85 -7.38 27.56
N GLU A 974 -60.72 -6.44 27.93
CA GLU A 974 -62.17 -6.64 27.89
C GLU A 974 -62.76 -6.09 26.59
N VAL A 975 -63.54 -6.92 25.89
CA VAL A 975 -64.15 -6.60 24.61
C VAL A 975 -65.67 -6.70 24.71
N THR A 976 -66.33 -5.54 24.72
CA THR A 976 -67.80 -5.45 24.58
C THR A 976 -68.20 -5.39 23.11
N LEU A 977 -69.04 -6.32 22.66
CA LEU A 977 -69.64 -6.36 21.33
C LEU A 977 -71.15 -6.14 21.40
N VAL A 978 -71.68 -5.40 20.43
CA VAL A 978 -73.10 -5.08 20.29
C VAL A 978 -73.56 -5.47 18.88
N GLU A 979 -74.77 -5.98 18.74
CA GLU A 979 -75.36 -6.27 17.43
C GLU A 979 -75.71 -4.98 16.70
N THR A 980 -75.30 -4.85 15.45
CA THR A 980 -75.67 -3.71 14.61
C THR A 980 -77.05 -3.95 13.99
N THR A 981 -78.08 -3.27 14.46
CA THR A 981 -79.39 -3.24 13.79
C THR A 981 -79.36 -2.29 12.60
N THR A 982 -79.44 -2.81 11.38
CA THR A 982 -79.63 -2.01 10.16
C THR A 982 -81.09 -1.53 10.09
N GLN A 983 -81.31 -0.21 10.16
CA GLN A 983 -82.56 0.40 9.68
C GLN A 983 -82.37 0.85 8.23
N GLU A 984 -83.15 0.29 7.31
CA GLU A 984 -83.39 0.84 5.97
C GLU A 984 -84.63 1.74 5.97
N GLN A 985 -84.45 3.01 5.57
CA GLN A 985 -85.39 3.92 4.86
C GLN A 985 -84.71 5.30 4.87
N GLY A 986 -84.53 6.08 3.82
CA GLY A 986 -84.99 6.04 2.43
C GLY A 986 -85.05 7.49 1.93
N GLY A 987 -84.19 7.86 0.96
CA GLY A 987 -84.25 9.12 0.18
C GLY A 987 -83.68 10.37 0.86
N ALA A 988 -83.07 11.35 0.18
CA ALA A 988 -82.83 11.53 -1.25
C ALA A 988 -81.78 12.64 -1.50
N ALA A 989 -81.18 12.57 -2.68
CA ALA A 989 -80.65 13.65 -3.52
C ALA A 989 -79.28 14.30 -3.20
N GLY A 990 -78.32 14.06 -4.11
CA GLY A 990 -77.49 15.16 -4.62
C GLY A 990 -76.01 14.85 -4.93
N GLY A 991 -75.73 14.31 -6.12
CA GLY A 991 -74.53 14.56 -6.96
C GLY A 991 -73.18 13.96 -6.50
N LEU A 992 -72.65 12.88 -7.10
CA LEU A 992 -72.10 12.66 -8.45
C LEU A 992 -70.63 13.09 -8.67
N PHE A 993 -69.81 12.08 -8.97
CA PHE A 993 -68.45 12.03 -9.58
C PHE A 993 -67.28 12.54 -8.70
N ALA A 994 -66.12 11.88 -8.60
CA ALA A 994 -65.41 10.95 -9.49
C ALA A 994 -64.60 9.92 -8.66
N LEU A 995 -64.63 8.64 -9.00
CA LEU A 995 -63.67 7.90 -9.83
C LEU A 995 -62.22 7.89 -9.33
N SER A 996 -61.87 6.70 -8.83
CA SER A 996 -60.56 6.05 -8.82
C SER A 996 -59.74 6.20 -10.11
N ILE A 997 -58.41 6.12 -9.95
CA ILE A 997 -57.34 5.51 -10.80
C ILE A 997 -56.09 6.40 -10.64
N LEU A 998 -55.10 5.97 -9.84
CA LEU A 998 -53.96 5.11 -10.18
C LEU A 998 -52.73 5.96 -10.59
N MET A 999 -51.60 5.54 -10.03
CA MET A 999 -50.22 5.70 -10.52
C MET A 999 -49.47 7.04 -10.40
N PHE A 1000 -48.26 6.85 -9.87
CA PHE A 1000 -46.96 7.39 -10.28
C PHE A 1000 -46.52 8.82 -9.93
N THR A 1001 -45.30 8.82 -9.35
CA THR A 1001 -44.16 9.74 -9.52
C THR A 1001 -44.09 11.11 -8.82
N MET A 1002 -43.00 11.18 -8.04
CA MET A 1002 -41.93 12.19 -8.05
C MET A 1002 -42.21 13.65 -7.64
N THR A 1003 -41.61 13.96 -6.49
CA THR A 1003 -40.59 15.00 -6.25
C THR A 1003 -40.93 16.49 -6.24
N VAL A 1004 -40.24 17.13 -5.28
CA VAL A 1004 -39.78 18.52 -5.13
C VAL A 1004 -40.74 19.53 -4.49
N VAL A 1005 -40.35 19.82 -3.24
CA VAL A 1005 -40.60 21.02 -2.45
C VAL A 1005 -40.13 22.29 -3.18
N ARG A 1006 -40.99 23.32 -3.20
CA ARG A 1006 -40.61 24.70 -2.79
C ARG A 1006 -41.81 25.64 -2.86
N LYS A 1007 -42.10 26.33 -1.75
CA LYS A 1007 -42.01 27.80 -1.67
C LYS A 1007 -42.34 28.33 -0.26
N ARG A 1008 -41.41 29.13 0.26
CA ARG A 1008 -41.65 30.26 1.19
C ARG A 1008 -42.60 31.28 0.52
N PRO A 1009 -43.37 32.11 1.26
CA PRO A 1009 -42.90 33.23 2.12
C PRO A 1009 -43.59 33.23 3.50
N ALA A 1010 -43.17 33.95 4.54
CA ALA A 1010 -42.39 35.18 4.67
C ALA A 1010 -41.34 35.07 5.78
#